data_AF-A0A8H6W950-F1
#
_entry.id   AF-A0A8H6W950-F1
#
_cell.length_a   1.000
_cell.length_b   1.000
_cell.length_c   1.000
_cell.angle_alpha   90.00
_cell.angle_beta   90.00
_cell.angle_gamma   90.00
#
_symmetry.space_group_name_H-M   'P 1'
#
loop_
_entity.id
_entity.type
_entity.pdbx_description
1 polymer ?
#
loop_
_entity_poly.entity_id
_entity_poly.type
_entity_poly.pdbx_seq_one_letter_code
_entity_poly.pdbx_strand_id
1 'polypeptide(L)'
;MSFDVTPPPPPKKSRFKSAVTIANRTFWLALLAGAGSFYYKDRNPGPQLPHEAGKKNIVVLGSGWGATAFLNALDTTEYNVTVISPRNYFLFTPLLPSVAVGTLSTRSILQPTRYVTRHKTRNVKVIEAEAQSVDVANKTVSFIDNSDIQGSVSSTTLPYDYLVYAVGAETQTFGIPGVQEHACFMKELNDAEKFQRRFLDCLESAAFPGQSEEEIDRLLHMVVVGGGPTGVELSGELHDFLEEDLKSWYPELAGRIKITLVEALPSVLPMFSKRLIDYTMSTFKESKIDIMTQTMVKEIKERSVTLAMPDKSISEMPCGMVVWAAGNRNRKITQDLMAQLPADQTNKRGITIDESMQMKGTNGSIFALGDCTASSHAPTAQVASQQGAYLARAFAQRAKRDALQTQVTDLENTLAMTLHDDTQKQVKEEAESARRALAKFKIRPFTYSHQGTLAYIGSDKAIADLPLLNGSLASGGVLTYYFWRSAYLSTLFSLRNRTLVATDWVRTKIFGRFYALFATLLIITTSAAEHAHQWSRRSHHAIARSQVQVGVAVHSPRQNTRKKCRAPSNPGSVGLASGTDVLVTPTSLSARPTLTKSTKHTTKTSTSLESSHSGSSSGSGGSGGGGGALSLNALFPIGTGSKSWTTSPKSSNAMSLSDSTLNPTKLLSALSHTFMKAPDGKTAMRAIYPEGSWTYNHSPQGGLSFYAPGPRQLDVTTAKELTFGYSVFFQDGFEFNMGGKLPGLYGGNSAEDSVSCSGGRRSTACYSARLMWRTDGMGEVYTYLPDYEVGGFSANKAVCNVAPFSECNPTYGASVGRGSFHFATGAWTTVSQRVRLNDVGKANGEIQLWVNGKSVVNVNGLILRDSSAGRHRGIQMQTFFGGSTSDWASPKTQDAYFSDFSMAITETL
;
A
#
# COMPACT_ATOMS: atom_id res chain seq x y z
N MET A 1 -67.33 19.25 -65.31
CA MET A 1 -67.54 19.58 -63.88
C MET A 1 -66.61 18.72 -63.05
N SER A 2 -65.87 19.30 -62.11
CA SER A 2 -65.10 18.59 -61.08
C SER A 2 -65.22 19.40 -59.80
N PHE A 3 -65.35 18.74 -58.65
CA PHE A 3 -65.69 19.41 -57.40
C PHE A 3 -64.43 19.97 -56.71
N ASP A 4 -64.50 21.24 -56.30
CA ASP A 4 -63.50 21.85 -55.43
C ASP A 4 -63.74 21.39 -53.98
N VAL A 5 -63.16 20.23 -53.64
CA VAL A 5 -63.30 19.61 -52.32
C VAL A 5 -62.32 20.29 -51.37
N THR A 6 -62.78 21.39 -50.75
CA THR A 6 -62.05 22.03 -49.65
C THR A 6 -61.69 21.01 -48.55
N PRO A 7 -60.43 20.98 -48.06
CA PRO A 7 -60.00 19.97 -47.11
C PRO A 7 -60.72 20.15 -45.77
N PRO A 8 -61.12 19.06 -45.08
CA PRO A 8 -61.87 19.15 -43.84
C PRO A 8 -61.05 19.86 -42.75
N PRO A 9 -61.69 20.68 -41.89
CA PRO A 9 -61.00 21.45 -40.87
C PRO A 9 -60.26 20.53 -39.88
N PRO A 10 -59.06 20.91 -39.41
CA PRO A 10 -58.23 20.05 -38.58
C PRO A 10 -58.95 19.62 -37.30
N PRO A 11 -58.83 18.35 -36.88
CA PRO A 11 -59.62 17.80 -35.79
C PRO A 11 -59.40 18.58 -34.49
N LYS A 12 -60.51 19.03 -33.87
CA LYS A 12 -60.49 19.84 -32.65
C LYS A 12 -59.67 19.14 -31.55
N LYS A 13 -58.51 19.72 -31.20
CA LYS A 13 -57.59 19.17 -30.21
C LYS A 13 -58.32 18.94 -28.88
N SER A 14 -58.48 17.67 -28.49
CA SER A 14 -59.23 17.29 -27.28
C SER A 14 -58.67 17.99 -26.04
N ARG A 15 -59.51 18.79 -25.36
CA ARG A 15 -59.13 19.54 -24.15
C ARG A 15 -58.61 18.59 -23.06
N PHE A 16 -59.15 17.36 -22.98
CA PHE A 16 -58.66 16.32 -22.08
C PHE A 16 -57.25 15.83 -22.45
N LYS A 17 -56.98 15.51 -23.73
CA LYS A 17 -55.62 15.13 -24.16
C LYS A 17 -54.61 16.25 -23.93
N SER A 18 -55.00 17.51 -24.15
CA SER A 18 -54.17 18.68 -23.82
C SER A 18 -53.93 18.80 -22.31
N ALA A 19 -54.94 18.63 -21.47
CA ALA A 19 -54.82 18.69 -20.01
C ALA A 19 -53.90 17.59 -19.47
N VAL A 20 -54.05 16.34 -19.93
CA VAL A 20 -53.14 15.22 -19.58
C VAL A 20 -51.71 15.50 -20.06
N THR A 21 -51.54 16.08 -21.25
CA THR A 21 -50.20 16.45 -21.76
C THR A 21 -49.56 17.55 -20.90
N ILE A 22 -50.35 18.53 -20.44
CA ILE A 22 -49.89 19.59 -19.52
C ILE A 22 -49.55 19.01 -18.15
N ALA A 23 -50.41 18.16 -17.57
CA ALA A 23 -50.19 17.52 -16.28
C ALA A 23 -48.94 16.61 -16.29
N ASN A 24 -48.72 15.84 -17.35
CA ASN A 24 -47.50 15.07 -17.53
C ASN A 24 -46.27 15.99 -17.64
N ARG A 25 -46.36 17.10 -18.38
CA ARG A 25 -45.27 18.09 -18.48
C ARG A 25 -44.95 18.76 -17.14
N THR A 26 -45.95 19.17 -16.36
CA THR A 26 -45.72 19.79 -15.05
C THR A 26 -45.19 18.77 -14.04
N PHE A 27 -45.65 17.51 -14.08
CA PHE A 27 -45.08 16.42 -13.30
C PHE A 27 -43.60 16.19 -13.62
N TRP A 28 -43.24 16.03 -14.90
CA TRP A 28 -41.84 15.84 -15.30
C TRP A 28 -40.95 17.05 -14.98
N LEU A 29 -41.45 18.28 -15.15
CA LEU A 29 -40.72 19.49 -14.77
C LEU A 29 -40.52 19.58 -13.25
N ALA A 30 -41.54 19.26 -12.45
CA ALA A 30 -41.43 19.23 -10.98
C ALA A 30 -40.49 18.12 -10.50
N LEU A 31 -40.52 16.94 -11.14
CA LEU A 31 -39.61 15.83 -10.86
C LEU A 31 -38.15 16.21 -11.17
N LEU A 32 -37.90 16.81 -12.34
CA LEU A 32 -36.57 17.25 -12.75
C LEU A 32 -36.05 18.40 -11.89
N ALA A 33 -36.90 19.38 -11.54
CA ALA A 33 -36.53 20.47 -10.64
C ALA A 33 -36.26 19.97 -9.21
N GLY A 34 -37.08 19.04 -8.70
CA GLY A 34 -36.87 18.40 -7.39
C GLY A 34 -35.60 17.57 -7.34
N ALA A 35 -35.36 16.74 -8.36
CA ALA A 35 -34.12 15.95 -8.49
C ALA A 35 -32.88 16.85 -8.64
N GLY A 36 -32.98 17.92 -9.44
CA GLY A 36 -31.91 18.91 -9.60
C GLY A 36 -31.61 19.67 -8.30
N SER A 37 -32.65 20.09 -7.56
CA SER A 37 -32.51 20.74 -6.26
C SER A 37 -31.89 19.81 -5.21
N PHE A 38 -32.34 18.55 -5.16
CA PHE A 38 -31.75 17.51 -4.31
C PHE A 38 -30.27 17.30 -4.64
N TYR A 39 -29.93 17.08 -5.91
CA TYR A 39 -28.56 16.85 -6.35
C TYR A 39 -27.65 18.07 -6.17
N TYR A 40 -28.19 19.29 -6.30
CA TYR A 40 -27.47 20.51 -5.97
C TYR A 40 -27.14 20.59 -4.48
N LYS A 41 -28.10 20.31 -3.59
CA LYS A 41 -27.88 20.27 -2.13
C LYS A 41 -26.95 19.14 -1.69
N ASP A 42 -26.98 18.01 -2.40
CA ASP A 42 -26.09 16.86 -2.21
C ASP A 42 -24.63 17.18 -2.57
N ARG A 43 -24.40 17.90 -3.69
CA ARG A 43 -23.05 18.37 -4.06
C ARG A 43 -22.55 19.56 -3.25
N ASN A 44 -23.44 20.41 -2.74
CA ASN A 44 -23.09 21.69 -2.09
C ASN A 44 -23.54 21.70 -0.61
N PRO A 45 -22.88 20.93 0.28
CA PRO A 45 -23.15 21.01 1.71
C PRO A 45 -22.87 22.42 2.25
N GLY A 46 -23.81 22.95 3.03
CA GLY A 46 -23.75 24.30 3.60
C GLY A 46 -22.66 24.50 4.67
N PRO A 47 -22.59 25.70 5.26
CA PRO A 47 -21.73 25.95 6.41
C PRO A 47 -22.11 25.04 7.58
N GLN A 48 -21.14 24.74 8.44
CA GLN A 48 -21.30 23.90 9.63
C GLN A 48 -20.95 24.68 10.88
N LEU A 49 -21.69 24.46 11.96
CA LEU A 49 -21.34 25.01 13.26
C LEU A 49 -19.96 24.46 13.70
N PRO A 50 -19.09 25.26 14.33
CA PRO A 50 -17.80 24.79 14.84
C PRO A 50 -17.98 23.82 16.02
N HIS A 51 -16.88 23.20 16.45
CA HIS A 51 -16.83 22.55 17.77
C HIS A 51 -17.03 23.62 18.86
N GLU A 52 -17.65 23.25 19.98
CA GLU A 52 -18.14 24.16 21.01
C GLU A 52 -17.61 23.76 22.38
N ALA A 53 -17.11 24.72 23.17
CA ALA A 53 -16.62 24.44 24.51
C ALA A 53 -17.76 23.92 25.41
N GLY A 54 -17.45 22.98 26.30
CA GLY A 54 -18.43 22.35 27.20
C GLY A 54 -19.25 21.21 26.60
N LYS A 55 -19.39 21.09 25.26
CA LYS A 55 -20.03 19.92 24.64
C LYS A 55 -19.12 18.70 24.63
N LYS A 56 -19.67 17.55 25.03
CA LYS A 56 -18.95 16.28 25.16
C LYS A 56 -18.38 15.81 23.81
N ASN A 57 -17.19 15.22 23.87
CA ASN A 57 -16.39 14.78 22.73
C ASN A 57 -16.61 13.30 22.44
N ILE A 58 -17.16 13.00 21.27
CA ILE A 58 -17.26 11.65 20.73
C ILE A 58 -16.09 11.42 19.78
N VAL A 59 -15.25 10.43 20.07
CA VAL A 59 -14.26 9.89 19.13
C VAL A 59 -14.83 8.61 18.51
N VAL A 60 -14.80 8.49 17.18
CA VAL A 60 -15.26 7.32 16.43
C VAL A 60 -14.07 6.68 15.73
N LEU A 61 -13.81 5.40 16.01
CA LEU A 61 -12.72 4.66 15.38
C LEU A 61 -13.24 3.76 14.25
N GLY A 62 -12.69 3.95 13.06
CA GLY A 62 -13.04 3.23 11.84
C GLY A 62 -14.07 3.95 10.95
N SER A 63 -14.19 3.47 9.72
CA SER A 63 -15.11 3.95 8.67
C SER A 63 -15.86 2.80 8.00
N GLY A 64 -16.10 1.72 8.75
CA GLY A 64 -16.91 0.56 8.33
C GLY A 64 -18.40 0.74 8.63
N TRP A 65 -19.17 -0.33 8.39
CA TRP A 65 -20.63 -0.37 8.52
C TRP A 65 -21.18 0.24 9.83
N GLY A 66 -20.66 -0.15 10.98
CA GLY A 66 -21.11 0.38 12.28
C GLY A 66 -20.82 1.87 12.44
N ALA A 67 -19.60 2.31 12.09
CA ALA A 67 -19.20 3.72 12.16
C ALA A 67 -20.03 4.59 11.21
N THR A 68 -20.22 4.17 9.96
CA THR A 68 -20.97 4.93 8.96
C THR A 68 -22.46 4.97 9.27
N ALA A 69 -23.06 3.88 9.77
CA ALA A 69 -24.46 3.89 10.22
C ALA A 69 -24.67 4.77 11.46
N PHE A 70 -23.75 4.72 12.43
CA PHE A 70 -23.74 5.62 13.58
C PHE A 70 -23.63 7.09 13.15
N LEU A 71 -22.60 7.43 12.37
CA LEU A 71 -22.39 8.79 11.86
C LEU A 71 -23.58 9.28 11.04
N ASN A 72 -24.17 8.44 10.17
CA ASN A 72 -25.33 8.84 9.36
C ASN A 72 -26.56 9.13 10.24
N ALA A 73 -26.81 8.36 11.29
CA ALA A 73 -27.96 8.54 12.18
C ALA A 73 -27.75 9.55 13.34
N LEU A 74 -26.51 9.88 13.69
CA LEU A 74 -26.18 10.77 14.83
C LEU A 74 -26.56 12.23 14.55
N ASP A 75 -27.16 12.91 15.52
CA ASP A 75 -27.24 14.37 15.55
C ASP A 75 -26.00 14.97 16.22
N THR A 76 -25.39 15.97 15.58
CA THR A 76 -24.15 16.63 16.02
C THR A 76 -24.40 17.99 16.69
N THR A 77 -25.66 18.39 16.87
CA THR A 77 -26.05 19.55 17.71
C THR A 77 -25.47 19.46 19.13
N GLU A 78 -25.53 18.28 19.74
CA GLU A 78 -25.17 18.04 21.15
C GLU A 78 -23.74 17.54 21.41
N TYR A 79 -23.00 17.17 20.36
CA TYR A 79 -21.69 16.53 20.52
C TYR A 79 -20.64 17.11 19.58
N ASN A 80 -19.44 17.29 20.11
CA ASN A 80 -18.22 17.49 19.34
C ASN A 80 -17.77 16.12 18.79
N VAL A 81 -17.66 15.94 17.48
CA VAL A 81 -17.39 14.60 16.90
C VAL A 81 -16.08 14.58 16.13
N THR A 82 -15.23 13.59 16.40
CA THR A 82 -14.01 13.31 15.64
C THR A 82 -14.04 11.86 15.16
N VAL A 83 -13.71 11.63 13.88
CA VAL A 83 -13.60 10.32 13.26
C VAL A 83 -12.14 10.06 12.93
N ILE A 84 -11.60 8.92 13.35
CA ILE A 84 -10.23 8.48 13.09
C ILE A 84 -10.32 7.14 12.36
N SER A 85 -9.80 7.06 11.14
CA SER A 85 -9.73 5.82 10.37
C SER A 85 -8.59 5.88 9.36
N PRO A 86 -7.82 4.79 9.13
CA PRO A 86 -6.81 4.75 8.07
C PRO A 86 -7.43 4.75 6.66
N ARG A 87 -8.77 4.74 6.56
CA ARG A 87 -9.52 4.71 5.30
C ARG A 87 -10.54 5.85 5.29
N ASN A 88 -10.32 6.90 4.48
CA ASN A 88 -11.22 8.06 4.42
C ASN A 88 -12.60 7.83 3.77
N TYR A 89 -12.93 6.59 3.45
CA TYR A 89 -14.18 6.17 2.83
C TYR A 89 -14.81 4.97 3.53
N PHE A 90 -16.14 4.88 3.41
CA PHE A 90 -16.91 3.67 3.60
C PHE A 90 -16.82 2.79 2.34
N LEU A 91 -16.73 1.47 2.56
CA LEU A 91 -16.70 0.42 1.54
C LEU A 91 -17.95 -0.45 1.66
N PHE A 92 -18.78 -0.52 0.62
CA PHE A 92 -19.93 -1.42 0.57
C PHE A 92 -19.47 -2.86 0.26
N THR A 93 -18.96 -3.54 1.30
CA THR A 93 -18.32 -4.87 1.18
C THR A 93 -19.12 -5.97 0.47
N PRO A 94 -20.47 -6.04 0.49
CA PRO A 94 -21.24 -7.06 -0.23
C PRO A 94 -21.14 -6.98 -1.76
N LEU A 95 -20.61 -5.90 -2.34
CA LEU A 95 -20.37 -5.76 -3.79
C LEU A 95 -18.87 -5.79 -4.14
N LEU A 96 -18.01 -6.15 -3.20
CA LEU A 96 -16.57 -6.30 -3.45
C LEU A 96 -16.24 -7.43 -4.45
N PRO A 97 -16.91 -8.62 -4.45
CA PRO A 97 -16.70 -9.65 -5.48
C PRO A 97 -16.99 -9.15 -6.90
N SER A 98 -18.08 -8.41 -7.08
CA SER A 98 -18.44 -7.77 -8.36
C SER A 98 -17.41 -6.76 -8.86
N VAL A 99 -16.68 -6.10 -7.94
CA VAL A 99 -15.56 -5.21 -8.30
C VAL A 99 -14.31 -6.00 -8.68
N ALA A 100 -14.05 -7.13 -8.02
CA ALA A 100 -12.87 -7.96 -8.27
C ALA A 100 -12.81 -8.49 -9.72
N VAL A 101 -13.96 -8.83 -10.33
CA VAL A 101 -14.05 -9.26 -11.74
C VAL A 101 -14.42 -8.14 -12.72
N GLY A 102 -14.71 -6.93 -12.24
CA GLY A 102 -15.05 -5.78 -13.10
C GLY A 102 -16.51 -5.68 -13.56
N THR A 103 -17.41 -6.43 -12.93
CA THR A 103 -18.88 -6.26 -13.06
C THR A 103 -19.33 -4.89 -12.55
N LEU A 104 -18.63 -4.33 -11.55
CA LEU A 104 -18.82 -2.99 -11.01
C LEU A 104 -17.49 -2.21 -10.93
N SER A 105 -17.55 -0.88 -11.03
CA SER A 105 -16.39 -0.03 -10.77
C SER A 105 -16.13 0.14 -9.27
N THR A 106 -14.86 0.17 -8.88
CA THR A 106 -14.41 0.51 -7.51
C THR A 106 -15.17 1.72 -6.96
N ARG A 107 -15.20 2.82 -7.72
CA ARG A 107 -15.82 4.12 -7.37
C ARG A 107 -17.32 4.05 -7.09
N SER A 108 -18.00 2.99 -7.50
CA SER A 108 -19.44 2.77 -7.37
C SER A 108 -19.83 2.18 -6.01
N ILE A 109 -18.91 1.46 -5.34
CA ILE A 109 -19.12 0.87 -4.01
C ILE A 109 -18.48 1.68 -2.87
N LEU A 110 -17.73 2.73 -3.18
CA LEU A 110 -17.11 3.63 -2.20
C LEU A 110 -17.96 4.87 -1.91
N GLN A 111 -18.00 5.27 -0.63
CA GLN A 111 -18.63 6.51 -0.17
C GLN A 111 -17.69 7.27 0.78
N PRO A 112 -17.05 8.38 0.36
CA PRO A 112 -16.16 9.16 1.22
C PRO A 112 -16.80 9.58 2.55
N THR A 113 -16.10 9.35 3.66
CA THR A 113 -16.55 9.69 5.02
C THR A 113 -16.79 11.18 5.15
N ARG A 114 -15.94 12.01 4.53
CA ARG A 114 -16.07 13.47 4.49
C ARG A 114 -17.36 13.96 3.82
N TYR A 115 -17.95 13.21 2.89
CA TYR A 115 -19.27 13.53 2.33
C TYR A 115 -20.38 13.24 3.36
N VAL A 116 -20.36 12.05 3.99
CA VAL A 116 -21.34 11.67 5.03
C VAL A 116 -21.35 12.67 6.19
N THR A 117 -20.19 13.20 6.57
CA THR A 117 -20.09 14.16 7.67
C THR A 117 -20.36 15.60 7.29
N ARG A 118 -20.13 16.04 6.05
CA ARG A 118 -20.38 17.44 5.63
C ARG A 118 -21.86 17.83 5.55
N HIS A 119 -22.78 16.86 5.55
CA HIS A 119 -24.23 17.11 5.63
C HIS A 119 -24.77 17.22 7.07
N LYS A 120 -23.91 17.21 8.10
CA LYS A 120 -24.30 17.40 9.51
C LYS A 120 -24.43 18.86 9.91
N THR A 121 -25.18 19.15 10.97
CA THR A 121 -25.42 20.51 11.49
C THR A 121 -24.13 21.15 12.04
N ARG A 122 -23.41 20.39 12.86
CA ARG A 122 -22.08 20.75 13.39
C ARG A 122 -20.98 20.00 12.64
N ASN A 123 -19.83 20.64 12.52
CA ASN A 123 -18.61 20.09 11.94
C ASN A 123 -18.21 18.80 12.64
N VAL A 124 -17.63 17.87 11.88
CA VAL A 124 -17.08 16.61 12.35
C VAL A 124 -15.66 16.49 11.81
N LYS A 125 -14.67 16.47 12.70
CA LYS A 125 -13.26 16.33 12.30
C LYS A 125 -13.03 14.93 11.74
N VAL A 126 -12.70 14.80 10.46
CA VAL A 126 -12.37 13.51 9.82
C VAL A 126 -10.87 13.41 9.60
N ILE A 127 -10.21 12.66 10.48
CA ILE A 127 -8.79 12.39 10.50
C ILE A 127 -8.52 11.06 9.78
N GLU A 128 -7.57 11.09 8.87
CA GLU A 128 -7.12 9.94 8.10
C GLU A 128 -5.85 9.40 8.75
N ALA A 129 -6.03 8.47 9.69
CA ALA A 129 -4.98 7.95 10.55
C ALA A 129 -5.40 6.63 11.20
N GLU A 130 -4.42 5.78 11.50
CA GLU A 130 -4.61 4.51 12.19
C GLU A 130 -4.48 4.71 13.70
N ALA A 131 -5.52 4.34 14.46
CA ALA A 131 -5.45 4.28 15.92
C ALA A 131 -4.50 3.15 16.34
N GLN A 132 -3.53 3.49 17.19
CA GLN A 132 -2.49 2.56 17.69
C GLN A 132 -2.84 2.05 19.09
N SER A 133 -3.36 2.92 19.95
CA SER A 133 -3.77 2.57 21.31
C SER A 133 -5.00 3.35 21.75
N VAL A 134 -5.72 2.77 22.70
CA VAL A 134 -6.79 3.39 23.47
C VAL A 134 -6.38 3.28 24.94
N ASP A 135 -6.32 4.41 25.64
CA ASP A 135 -6.17 4.46 27.09
C ASP A 135 -7.57 4.54 27.71
N VAL A 136 -7.93 3.55 28.55
CA VAL A 136 -9.22 3.49 29.24
C VAL A 136 -9.24 4.39 30.48
N ALA A 137 -8.10 4.57 31.15
CA ALA A 137 -8.00 5.30 32.41
C ALA A 137 -7.94 6.82 32.18
N ASN A 138 -7.05 7.27 31.29
CA ASN A 138 -6.91 8.68 30.90
C ASN A 138 -7.93 9.12 29.82
N LYS A 139 -8.70 8.16 29.27
CA LYS A 139 -9.68 8.37 28.20
C LYS A 139 -9.10 9.08 26.97
N THR A 140 -8.05 8.50 26.40
CA THR A 140 -7.40 9.03 25.18
C THR A 140 -7.25 7.97 24.09
N VAL A 141 -7.12 8.42 22.84
CA VAL A 141 -6.72 7.58 21.70
C VAL A 141 -5.48 8.17 21.06
N SER A 142 -4.43 7.36 20.92
CA SER A 142 -3.22 7.72 20.16
C SER A 142 -3.30 7.14 18.75
N PHE A 143 -2.94 7.93 17.74
CA PHE A 143 -3.06 7.56 16.33
C PHE A 143 -1.95 8.17 15.47
N ILE A 144 -1.73 7.55 14.30
CA ILE A 144 -0.69 7.91 13.34
C ILE A 144 -1.22 7.94 11.91
N ASP A 145 -0.86 8.99 11.18
CA ASP A 145 -0.96 9.09 9.72
C ASP A 145 0.08 8.16 9.10
N ASN A 146 -0.37 6.97 8.68
CA ASN A 146 0.44 5.97 7.99
C ASN A 146 0.52 6.20 6.47
N SER A 147 0.13 7.39 5.97
CA SER A 147 0.20 7.69 4.54
C SER A 147 1.63 7.95 4.03
N ASP A 148 1.76 7.94 2.70
CA ASP A 148 3.02 8.20 2.00
C ASP A 148 3.46 9.67 2.00
N ILE A 149 2.55 10.61 2.33
CA ILE A 149 2.73 12.07 2.22
C ILE A 149 2.33 12.72 3.55
N GLN A 150 3.25 12.67 4.51
CA GLN A 150 3.00 13.11 5.88
C GLN A 150 3.32 14.60 6.10
N GLY A 151 2.57 15.24 7.00
CA GLY A 151 2.86 16.59 7.50
C GLY A 151 3.95 16.62 8.56
N SER A 152 4.23 17.81 9.11
CA SER A 152 5.16 18.00 10.24
C SER A 152 4.68 17.36 11.57
N VAL A 153 3.40 16.98 11.64
CA VAL A 153 2.81 16.20 12.72
C VAL A 153 2.05 15.04 12.08
N SER A 154 2.61 13.83 12.14
CA SER A 154 1.95 12.60 11.68
C SER A 154 1.41 11.73 12.81
N SER A 155 1.79 11.94 14.08
CA SER A 155 1.23 11.23 15.23
C SER A 155 0.74 12.18 16.32
N THR A 156 -0.39 11.88 16.95
CA THR A 156 -0.87 12.63 18.12
C THR A 156 -1.83 11.81 18.97
N THR A 157 -2.32 12.38 20.07
CA THR A 157 -3.26 11.77 21.01
C THR A 157 -4.42 12.72 21.26
N LEU A 158 -5.66 12.22 21.23
CA LEU A 158 -6.87 13.01 21.52
C LEU A 158 -7.66 12.42 22.70
N PRO A 159 -8.18 13.25 23.62
CA PRO A 159 -9.10 12.82 24.67
C PRO A 159 -10.51 12.56 24.14
N TYR A 160 -11.28 11.74 24.85
CA TYR A 160 -12.69 11.49 24.58
C TYR A 160 -13.54 11.53 25.87
N ASP A 161 -14.76 12.04 25.76
CA ASP A 161 -15.80 11.80 26.77
C ASP A 161 -16.45 10.43 26.51
N TYR A 162 -16.68 10.12 25.23
CA TYR A 162 -17.18 8.84 24.75
C TYR A 162 -16.41 8.34 23.53
N LEU A 163 -16.05 7.05 23.51
CA LEU A 163 -15.42 6.37 22.39
C LEU A 163 -16.40 5.42 21.70
N VAL A 164 -16.53 5.52 20.38
CA VAL A 164 -17.30 4.58 19.55
C VAL A 164 -16.33 3.75 18.73
N TYR A 165 -16.07 2.53 19.22
CA TYR A 165 -15.07 1.61 18.71
C TYR A 165 -15.68 0.69 17.64
N ALA A 166 -15.38 0.97 16.37
CA ALA A 166 -16.01 0.29 15.22
C ALA A 166 -14.98 -0.11 14.14
N VAL A 167 -13.78 -0.54 14.57
CA VAL A 167 -12.64 -0.93 13.71
C VAL A 167 -12.84 -2.25 12.95
N GLY A 168 -13.89 -3.00 13.29
CA GLY A 168 -14.21 -4.30 12.70
C GLY A 168 -13.15 -5.38 12.98
N ALA A 169 -13.08 -6.36 12.10
CA ALA A 169 -12.17 -7.50 12.16
C ALA A 169 -11.24 -7.57 10.94
N GLU A 170 -10.12 -8.26 11.09
CA GLU A 170 -9.17 -8.59 10.01
C GLU A 170 -9.31 -10.06 9.58
N THR A 171 -8.78 -10.42 8.42
CA THR A 171 -8.85 -11.79 7.88
C THR A 171 -8.10 -12.77 8.79
N GLN A 172 -8.65 -13.98 8.97
CA GLN A 172 -8.00 -15.03 9.75
C GLN A 172 -7.30 -16.04 8.82
N THR A 173 -5.96 -16.13 8.94
CA THR A 173 -5.13 -17.13 8.24
C THR A 173 -5.05 -18.47 8.98
N PHE A 174 -5.53 -18.53 10.24
CA PHE A 174 -5.46 -19.69 11.13
C PHE A 174 -4.03 -20.21 11.41
N GLY A 175 -2.99 -19.45 11.05
CA GLY A 175 -1.60 -19.89 11.12
C GLY A 175 -1.19 -20.87 10.01
N ILE A 176 -1.99 -20.99 8.96
CA ILE A 176 -1.69 -21.83 7.79
C ILE A 176 -0.56 -21.17 6.97
N PRO A 177 0.57 -21.85 6.70
CA PRO A 177 1.68 -21.27 5.95
C PRO A 177 1.30 -20.83 4.53
N GLY A 178 1.89 -19.73 4.07
CA GLY A 178 1.73 -19.22 2.71
C GLY A 178 0.45 -18.44 2.43
N VAL A 179 -0.51 -18.40 3.36
CA VAL A 179 -1.76 -17.65 3.20
C VAL A 179 -1.54 -16.14 3.15
N GLN A 180 -0.58 -15.61 3.89
CA GLN A 180 -0.29 -14.17 3.91
C GLN A 180 0.54 -13.75 2.69
N GLU A 181 1.37 -14.66 2.20
CA GLU A 181 2.39 -14.49 1.18
C GLU A 181 1.80 -14.66 -0.23
N HIS A 182 1.16 -15.80 -0.46
CA HIS A 182 0.74 -16.25 -1.80
C HIS A 182 -0.72 -15.96 -2.12
N ALA A 183 -1.64 -15.94 -1.15
CA ALA A 183 -3.06 -15.74 -1.44
C ALA A 183 -3.45 -14.29 -1.80
N CYS A 184 -4.59 -14.15 -2.47
CA CYS A 184 -5.35 -12.89 -2.54
C CYS A 184 -6.43 -12.93 -1.45
N PHE A 185 -6.57 -11.88 -0.63
CA PHE A 185 -7.73 -11.77 0.26
C PHE A 185 -8.96 -11.23 -0.50
N MET A 186 -10.07 -11.03 0.20
CA MET A 186 -11.27 -10.38 -0.34
C MET A 186 -12.00 -9.59 0.76
N LYS A 187 -11.31 -8.66 1.42
CA LYS A 187 -11.79 -7.91 2.59
C LYS A 187 -11.86 -6.40 2.35
N GLU A 188 -10.84 -5.84 1.69
CA GLU A 188 -10.68 -4.41 1.41
C GLU A 188 -10.54 -4.13 -0.10
N LEU A 189 -10.61 -2.85 -0.50
CA LEU A 189 -10.53 -2.46 -1.91
C LEU A 189 -9.25 -2.96 -2.59
N ASN A 190 -8.11 -2.78 -1.92
CA ASN A 190 -6.79 -3.16 -2.42
C ASN A 190 -6.68 -4.68 -2.67
N ASP A 191 -7.50 -5.51 -1.99
CA ASP A 191 -7.55 -6.95 -2.21
C ASP A 191 -8.20 -7.29 -3.55
N ALA A 192 -9.33 -6.63 -3.87
CA ALA A 192 -9.98 -6.77 -5.17
C ALA A 192 -9.06 -6.29 -6.30
N GLU A 193 -8.33 -5.18 -6.09
CA GLU A 193 -7.33 -4.69 -7.06
C GLU A 193 -6.08 -5.59 -7.14
N LYS A 194 -5.73 -6.35 -6.09
CA LYS A 194 -4.65 -7.37 -6.11
C LYS A 194 -5.11 -8.61 -6.88
N PHE A 195 -6.32 -9.09 -6.60
CA PHE A 195 -6.97 -10.19 -7.32
C PHE A 195 -7.09 -9.88 -8.82
N GLN A 196 -7.61 -8.71 -9.16
CA GLN A 196 -7.88 -8.31 -10.55
C GLN A 196 -6.62 -8.30 -11.41
N ARG A 197 -5.50 -7.80 -10.88
CA ARG A 197 -4.20 -7.85 -11.56
C ARG A 197 -3.75 -9.31 -11.75
N ARG A 198 -3.60 -10.07 -10.66
CA ARG A 198 -3.14 -11.46 -10.71
C ARG A 198 -3.99 -12.37 -11.60
N PHE A 199 -5.30 -12.14 -11.68
CA PHE A 199 -6.19 -12.86 -12.60
C PHE A 199 -5.84 -12.57 -14.07
N LEU A 200 -5.69 -11.28 -14.44
CA LEU A 200 -5.25 -10.89 -15.78
C LEU A 200 -3.82 -11.37 -16.07
N ASP A 201 -2.91 -11.29 -15.10
CA ASP A 201 -1.53 -11.79 -15.22
C ASP A 201 -1.51 -13.31 -15.52
N CYS A 202 -2.44 -14.09 -14.94
CA CYS A 202 -2.60 -15.52 -15.23
C CYS A 202 -3.15 -15.77 -16.65
N LEU A 203 -4.09 -14.96 -17.13
CA LEU A 203 -4.62 -15.05 -18.51
C LEU A 203 -3.52 -14.75 -19.54
N GLU A 204 -2.81 -13.63 -19.39
CA GLU A 204 -1.74 -13.23 -20.30
C GLU A 204 -0.55 -14.21 -20.27
N SER A 205 -0.21 -14.76 -19.09
CA SER A 205 0.82 -15.80 -18.99
C SER A 205 0.39 -17.11 -19.66
N ALA A 206 -0.90 -17.46 -19.62
CA ALA A 206 -1.45 -18.64 -20.28
C ALA A 206 -1.58 -18.45 -21.80
N ALA A 207 -1.78 -17.22 -22.27
CA ALA A 207 -1.77 -16.86 -23.69
C ALA A 207 -0.34 -16.80 -24.28
N PHE A 208 0.71 -16.93 -23.47
CA PHE A 208 2.08 -16.70 -23.92
C PHE A 208 2.56 -17.76 -24.94
N PRO A 209 3.08 -17.37 -26.12
CA PRO A 209 3.51 -18.32 -27.15
C PRO A 209 4.60 -19.29 -26.66
N GLY A 210 4.32 -20.59 -26.78
CA GLY A 210 5.23 -21.67 -26.39
C GLY A 210 5.03 -22.20 -24.97
N GLN A 211 3.98 -21.78 -24.26
CA GLN A 211 3.60 -22.36 -22.98
C GLN A 211 3.10 -23.82 -23.14
N SER A 212 3.42 -24.72 -22.21
CA SER A 212 2.92 -26.11 -22.25
C SER A 212 1.49 -26.21 -21.73
N GLU A 213 0.75 -27.23 -22.19
CA GLU A 213 -0.68 -27.37 -21.89
C GLU A 213 -0.96 -27.50 -20.39
N GLU A 214 -0.08 -28.19 -19.65
CA GLU A 214 -0.19 -28.39 -18.20
C GLU A 214 0.05 -27.09 -17.41
N GLU A 215 0.91 -26.20 -17.92
CA GLU A 215 1.20 -24.92 -17.28
C GLU A 215 0.11 -23.88 -17.60
N ILE A 216 -0.47 -23.93 -18.79
CA ILE A 216 -1.71 -23.21 -19.13
C ILE A 216 -2.82 -23.65 -18.17
N ASP A 217 -3.08 -24.96 -18.06
CA ASP A 217 -4.14 -25.49 -17.17
C ASP A 217 -3.88 -25.15 -15.69
N ARG A 218 -2.61 -25.12 -15.26
CA ARG A 218 -2.23 -24.62 -13.92
C ARG A 218 -2.58 -23.14 -13.77
N LEU A 219 -2.07 -22.28 -14.65
CA LEU A 219 -2.27 -20.82 -14.61
C LEU A 219 -3.76 -20.47 -14.62
N LEU A 220 -4.55 -21.23 -15.37
CA LEU A 220 -5.98 -21.05 -15.54
C LEU A 220 -6.83 -21.74 -14.46
N HIS A 221 -6.22 -22.34 -13.43
CA HIS A 221 -6.95 -22.89 -12.29
C HIS A 221 -7.00 -21.90 -11.11
N MET A 222 -8.21 -21.47 -10.78
CA MET A 222 -8.55 -20.55 -9.71
C MET A 222 -9.11 -21.31 -8.50
N VAL A 223 -8.46 -21.20 -7.34
CA VAL A 223 -8.96 -21.83 -6.09
C VAL A 223 -9.51 -20.75 -5.16
N VAL A 224 -10.77 -20.87 -4.75
CA VAL A 224 -11.41 -19.97 -3.79
C VAL A 224 -11.61 -20.72 -2.48
N VAL A 225 -11.17 -20.15 -1.36
CA VAL A 225 -11.19 -20.79 -0.03
C VAL A 225 -12.20 -20.08 0.87
N GLY A 226 -13.20 -20.82 1.33
CA GLY A 226 -14.30 -20.35 2.19
C GLY A 226 -15.62 -20.25 1.42
N GLY A 227 -16.47 -21.27 1.56
CA GLY A 227 -17.84 -21.36 1.03
C GLY A 227 -18.87 -20.48 1.75
N GLY A 228 -18.44 -19.40 2.40
CA GLY A 228 -19.34 -18.32 2.84
C GLY A 228 -19.78 -17.45 1.65
N PRO A 229 -20.71 -16.48 1.86
CA PRO A 229 -21.24 -15.64 0.80
C PRO A 229 -20.16 -15.02 -0.10
N THR A 230 -19.11 -14.43 0.47
CA THR A 230 -18.02 -13.80 -0.30
C THR A 230 -17.30 -14.76 -1.26
N GLY A 231 -17.07 -16.01 -0.89
CA GLY A 231 -16.41 -17.00 -1.75
C GLY A 231 -17.34 -17.57 -2.82
N VAL A 232 -18.62 -17.77 -2.49
CA VAL A 232 -19.64 -18.20 -3.46
C VAL A 232 -19.95 -17.09 -4.47
N GLU A 233 -20.20 -15.86 -4.00
CA GLU A 233 -20.46 -14.71 -4.87
C GLU A 233 -19.27 -14.43 -5.81
N LEU A 234 -18.02 -14.55 -5.31
CA LEU A 234 -16.82 -14.45 -6.16
C LEU A 234 -16.69 -15.59 -7.17
N SER A 235 -17.02 -16.83 -6.79
CA SER A 235 -16.94 -17.98 -7.70
C SER A 235 -17.97 -17.88 -8.85
N GLY A 236 -19.18 -17.37 -8.55
CA GLY A 236 -20.21 -17.08 -9.54
C GLY A 236 -19.84 -15.91 -10.46
N GLU A 237 -19.40 -14.78 -9.89
CA GLU A 237 -18.90 -13.62 -10.65
C GLU A 237 -17.69 -13.96 -11.54
N LEU A 238 -16.80 -14.86 -11.09
CA LEU A 238 -15.73 -15.41 -11.91
C LEU A 238 -16.29 -16.22 -13.09
N HIS A 239 -17.17 -17.19 -12.85
CA HIS A 239 -17.78 -18.01 -13.90
C HIS A 239 -18.47 -17.15 -14.97
N ASP A 240 -19.16 -16.08 -14.56
CA ASP A 240 -19.84 -15.19 -15.51
C ASP A 240 -18.86 -14.39 -16.38
N PHE A 241 -17.71 -13.97 -15.83
CA PHE A 241 -16.62 -13.39 -16.64
C PHE A 241 -16.10 -14.39 -17.67
N LEU A 242 -16.01 -15.69 -17.35
CA LEU A 242 -15.55 -16.71 -18.31
C LEU A 242 -16.55 -16.93 -19.45
N GLU A 243 -17.84 -17.05 -19.10
CA GLU A 243 -18.92 -17.36 -20.04
C GLU A 243 -19.34 -16.17 -20.90
N GLU A 244 -19.44 -14.96 -20.33
CA GLU A 244 -19.91 -13.76 -21.04
C GLU A 244 -18.78 -12.99 -21.73
N ASP A 245 -17.63 -12.81 -21.07
CA ASP A 245 -16.53 -11.98 -21.60
C ASP A 245 -15.44 -12.83 -22.25
N LEU A 246 -14.78 -13.72 -21.51
CA LEU A 246 -13.50 -14.31 -21.92
C LEU A 246 -13.60 -15.10 -23.24
N LYS A 247 -14.70 -15.83 -23.48
CA LYS A 247 -14.97 -16.54 -24.74
C LYS A 247 -14.91 -15.66 -25.99
N SER A 248 -15.10 -14.34 -25.84
CA SER A 248 -15.04 -13.38 -26.95
C SER A 248 -13.63 -12.83 -27.20
N TRP A 249 -12.72 -12.92 -26.22
CA TRP A 249 -11.43 -12.20 -26.24
C TRP A 249 -10.20 -13.13 -26.18
N TYR A 250 -10.32 -14.28 -25.52
CA TYR A 250 -9.29 -15.33 -25.44
C TYR A 250 -9.92 -16.69 -25.76
N PRO A 251 -10.49 -16.88 -26.98
CA PRO A 251 -11.24 -18.09 -27.34
C PRO A 251 -10.43 -19.39 -27.23
N GLU A 252 -9.10 -19.30 -27.38
CA GLU A 252 -8.16 -20.40 -27.16
C GLU A 252 -8.03 -20.84 -25.68
N LEU A 253 -8.19 -19.91 -24.73
CA LEU A 253 -8.12 -20.20 -23.29
C LEU A 253 -9.49 -20.49 -22.65
N ALA A 254 -10.58 -20.04 -23.27
CA ALA A 254 -11.90 -20.00 -22.61
C ALA A 254 -12.54 -21.37 -22.31
N GLY A 255 -12.00 -22.46 -22.84
CA GLY A 255 -12.36 -23.84 -22.47
C GLY A 255 -11.55 -24.45 -21.32
N ARG A 256 -10.47 -23.77 -20.88
CA ARG A 256 -9.39 -24.32 -20.04
C ARG A 256 -9.49 -23.91 -18.56
N ILE A 257 -10.19 -22.81 -18.25
CA ILE A 257 -10.25 -22.29 -16.88
C ILE A 257 -11.10 -23.16 -15.98
N LYS A 258 -10.55 -23.44 -14.79
CA LYS A 258 -11.18 -24.20 -13.72
C LYS A 258 -11.37 -23.31 -12.49
N ILE A 259 -12.53 -23.43 -11.85
CA ILE A 259 -12.82 -22.79 -10.56
C ILE A 259 -13.08 -23.90 -9.53
N THR A 260 -12.32 -23.90 -8.43
CA THR A 260 -12.50 -24.84 -7.32
C THR A 260 -12.79 -24.07 -6.03
N LEU A 261 -13.96 -24.28 -5.43
CA LEU A 261 -14.38 -23.70 -4.15
C LEU A 261 -14.15 -24.71 -3.01
N VAL A 262 -13.20 -24.41 -2.12
CA VAL A 262 -12.81 -25.24 -0.97
C VAL A 262 -13.51 -24.74 0.31
N GLU A 263 -14.19 -25.64 1.02
CA GLU A 263 -14.85 -25.37 2.30
C GLU A 263 -14.55 -26.48 3.32
N ALA A 264 -14.20 -26.11 4.54
CA ALA A 264 -13.86 -27.04 5.62
C ALA A 264 -15.09 -27.64 6.32
N LEU A 265 -16.25 -26.97 6.24
CA LEU A 265 -17.54 -27.45 6.73
C LEU A 265 -18.20 -28.42 5.74
N PRO A 266 -19.25 -29.17 6.17
CA PRO A 266 -19.99 -30.09 5.30
C PRO A 266 -20.73 -29.44 4.11
N SER A 267 -20.99 -28.13 4.16
CA SER A 267 -21.79 -27.40 3.18
C SER A 267 -21.30 -25.96 3.01
N VAL A 268 -21.32 -25.46 1.77
CA VAL A 268 -21.32 -24.02 1.48
C VAL A 268 -22.58 -23.37 2.04
N LEU A 269 -22.53 -22.05 2.27
CA LEU A 269 -23.65 -21.22 2.72
C LEU A 269 -24.47 -21.78 3.91
N PRO A 270 -23.83 -22.22 5.02
CA PRO A 270 -24.51 -22.89 6.15
C PRO A 270 -25.49 -22.01 6.94
N MET A 271 -25.70 -20.75 6.55
CA MET A 271 -26.71 -19.84 7.09
C MET A 271 -28.04 -19.86 6.32
N PHE A 272 -28.14 -20.59 5.21
CA PHE A 272 -29.37 -20.74 4.43
C PHE A 272 -30.01 -22.12 4.67
N SER A 273 -31.31 -22.23 4.39
CA SER A 273 -32.02 -23.52 4.41
C SER A 273 -31.41 -24.55 3.43
N LYS A 274 -31.43 -25.84 3.80
CA LYS A 274 -30.84 -26.95 3.01
C LYS A 274 -31.27 -26.92 1.53
N ARG A 275 -32.53 -26.59 1.25
CA ARG A 275 -33.08 -26.48 -0.11
C ARG A 275 -32.31 -25.47 -0.97
N LEU A 276 -31.87 -24.35 -0.39
CA LEU A 276 -31.09 -23.32 -1.10
C LEU A 276 -29.64 -23.75 -1.26
N ILE A 277 -29.05 -24.41 -0.26
CA ILE A 277 -27.72 -25.04 -0.37
C ILE A 277 -27.71 -26.06 -1.52
N ASP A 278 -28.67 -26.99 -1.55
CA ASP A 278 -28.82 -28.01 -2.61
C ASP A 278 -28.95 -27.34 -4.00
N TYR A 279 -29.69 -26.23 -4.09
CA TYR A 279 -29.86 -25.45 -5.33
C TYR A 279 -28.57 -24.72 -5.77
N THR A 280 -27.79 -24.17 -4.84
CA THR A 280 -26.46 -23.60 -5.12
C THR A 280 -25.50 -24.69 -5.59
N MET A 281 -25.47 -25.85 -4.94
CA MET A 281 -24.64 -26.99 -5.36
C MET A 281 -24.99 -27.47 -6.79
N SER A 282 -26.28 -27.53 -7.14
CA SER A 282 -26.72 -27.84 -8.52
C SER A 282 -26.27 -26.77 -9.51
N THR A 283 -26.50 -25.49 -9.20
CA THR A 283 -26.12 -24.37 -10.06
C THR A 283 -24.61 -24.33 -10.31
N PHE A 284 -23.80 -24.53 -9.27
CA PHE A 284 -22.34 -24.56 -9.42
C PHE A 284 -21.86 -25.73 -10.27
N LYS A 285 -22.51 -26.90 -10.15
CA LYS A 285 -22.25 -28.06 -11.01
C LYS A 285 -22.64 -27.82 -12.47
N GLU A 286 -23.76 -27.13 -12.73
CA GLU A 286 -24.14 -26.65 -14.07
C GLU A 286 -23.07 -25.69 -14.63
N SER A 287 -22.58 -24.77 -13.79
CA SER A 287 -21.54 -23.78 -14.09
C SER A 287 -20.09 -24.33 -14.11
N LYS A 288 -19.88 -25.64 -13.94
CA LYS A 288 -18.55 -26.29 -13.85
C LYS A 288 -17.63 -25.74 -12.74
N ILE A 289 -18.20 -25.22 -11.66
CA ILE A 289 -17.46 -24.86 -10.45
C ILE A 289 -17.39 -26.08 -9.55
N ASP A 290 -16.19 -26.63 -9.34
CA ASP A 290 -15.97 -27.76 -8.45
C ASP A 290 -16.08 -27.30 -6.99
N ILE A 291 -16.93 -27.94 -6.19
CA ILE A 291 -17.07 -27.64 -4.75
C ILE A 291 -16.48 -28.80 -3.94
N MET A 292 -15.48 -28.48 -3.12
CA MET A 292 -14.81 -29.41 -2.20
C MET A 292 -15.19 -29.06 -0.75
N THR A 293 -16.30 -29.62 -0.25
CA THR A 293 -16.66 -29.53 1.18
C THR A 293 -15.84 -30.49 2.04
N GLN A 294 -15.85 -30.30 3.36
CA GLN A 294 -15.05 -31.07 4.33
C GLN A 294 -13.55 -31.11 4.02
N THR A 295 -13.05 -30.12 3.27
CA THR A 295 -11.69 -30.07 2.73
C THR A 295 -10.96 -28.86 3.31
N MET A 296 -9.78 -29.07 3.88
CA MET A 296 -9.01 -28.04 4.59
C MET A 296 -7.71 -27.71 3.87
N VAL A 297 -7.45 -26.43 3.61
CA VAL A 297 -6.10 -25.98 3.24
C VAL A 297 -5.13 -26.25 4.40
N LYS A 298 -3.92 -26.71 4.07
CA LYS A 298 -2.81 -26.97 5.01
C LYS A 298 -1.60 -26.09 4.77
N GLU A 299 -1.42 -25.64 3.54
CA GLU A 299 -0.35 -24.76 3.09
C GLU A 299 -0.76 -24.17 1.72
N ILE A 300 -0.35 -22.95 1.42
CA ILE A 300 -0.39 -22.40 0.06
C ILE A 300 1.06 -22.19 -0.38
N LYS A 301 1.42 -22.67 -1.56
CA LYS A 301 2.74 -22.43 -2.17
C LYS A 301 2.58 -21.43 -3.31
N GLU A 302 3.69 -21.05 -3.93
CA GLU A 302 3.69 -20.09 -5.05
C GLU A 302 2.85 -20.55 -6.26
N ARG A 303 2.75 -21.86 -6.50
CA ARG A 303 2.18 -22.46 -7.73
C ARG A 303 1.13 -23.54 -7.48
N SER A 304 0.77 -23.78 -6.21
CA SER A 304 -0.10 -24.88 -5.77
C SER A 304 -0.69 -24.62 -4.39
N VAL A 305 -1.75 -25.35 -4.04
CA VAL A 305 -2.33 -25.41 -2.69
C VAL A 305 -2.31 -26.84 -2.15
N THR A 306 -1.89 -27.00 -0.90
CA THR A 306 -1.88 -28.29 -0.20
C THR A 306 -3.21 -28.45 0.54
N LEU A 307 -4.02 -29.45 0.17
CA LEU A 307 -5.33 -29.74 0.73
C LEU A 307 -5.31 -31.02 1.55
N ALA A 308 -6.01 -31.03 2.69
CA ALA A 308 -6.42 -32.25 3.38
C ALA A 308 -7.87 -32.57 3.02
N MET A 309 -8.06 -33.76 2.46
CA MET A 309 -9.31 -34.29 1.95
C MET A 309 -10.19 -34.87 3.09
N PRO A 310 -11.48 -35.19 2.83
CA PRO A 310 -12.39 -35.71 3.87
C PRO A 310 -11.97 -37.07 4.46
N ASP A 311 -11.24 -37.89 3.69
CA ASP A 311 -10.61 -39.14 4.13
C ASP A 311 -9.30 -38.95 4.90
N LYS A 312 -8.87 -37.69 5.09
CA LYS A 312 -7.60 -37.23 5.67
C LYS A 312 -6.36 -37.46 4.79
N SER A 313 -6.52 -37.86 3.53
CA SER A 313 -5.42 -37.84 2.56
C SER A 313 -4.96 -36.41 2.29
N ILE A 314 -3.67 -36.23 1.93
CA ILE A 314 -3.12 -34.94 1.54
C ILE A 314 -2.95 -34.93 0.02
N SER A 315 -3.57 -33.96 -0.64
CA SER A 315 -3.47 -33.73 -2.07
C SER A 315 -2.85 -32.36 -2.33
N GLU A 316 -1.84 -32.30 -3.19
CA GLU A 316 -1.36 -31.04 -3.74
C GLU A 316 -2.10 -30.72 -5.03
N MET A 317 -2.55 -29.47 -5.16
CA MET A 317 -3.40 -29.00 -6.26
C MET A 317 -2.71 -27.82 -6.95
N PRO A 318 -2.13 -28.01 -8.15
CA PRO A 318 -1.54 -26.93 -8.94
C PRO A 318 -2.59 -25.87 -9.31
N CYS A 319 -2.26 -24.60 -9.17
CA CYS A 319 -3.16 -23.47 -9.43
C CYS A 319 -2.40 -22.18 -9.77
N GLY A 320 -3.04 -21.26 -10.50
CA GLY A 320 -2.50 -19.94 -10.84
C GLY A 320 -2.72 -18.92 -9.75
N MET A 321 -3.90 -18.96 -9.11
CA MET A 321 -4.25 -18.07 -8.01
C MET A 321 -5.09 -18.80 -6.95
N VAL A 322 -4.78 -18.52 -5.68
CA VAL A 322 -5.63 -18.86 -4.53
C VAL A 322 -6.23 -17.59 -3.93
N VAL A 323 -7.54 -17.58 -3.70
CA VAL A 323 -8.27 -16.51 -3.02
C VAL A 323 -8.72 -17.00 -1.64
N TRP A 324 -8.42 -16.22 -0.60
CA TRP A 324 -8.76 -16.53 0.77
C TRP A 324 -9.90 -15.63 1.27
N ALA A 325 -11.12 -16.17 1.25
CA ALA A 325 -12.35 -15.54 1.74
C ALA A 325 -12.80 -16.10 3.11
N ALA A 326 -11.98 -16.93 3.76
CA ALA A 326 -12.32 -17.63 4.98
C ALA A 326 -11.87 -16.90 6.27
N GLY A 327 -12.80 -16.74 7.22
CA GLY A 327 -12.50 -16.41 8.61
C GLY A 327 -12.21 -14.93 8.92
N ASN A 328 -12.60 -14.52 10.13
CA ASN A 328 -12.31 -13.20 10.71
C ASN A 328 -11.63 -13.38 12.07
N ARG A 329 -10.79 -12.41 12.48
CA ARG A 329 -10.21 -12.32 13.82
C ARG A 329 -10.14 -10.87 14.32
N ASN A 330 -10.02 -10.69 15.63
CA ASN A 330 -9.84 -9.37 16.23
C ASN A 330 -8.50 -8.76 15.84
N ARG A 331 -8.51 -7.46 15.49
CA ARG A 331 -7.30 -6.67 15.24
C ARG A 331 -6.43 -6.57 16.48
N LYS A 332 -5.12 -6.37 16.34
CA LYS A 332 -4.19 -6.22 17.48
C LYS A 332 -4.67 -5.17 18.49
N ILE A 333 -5.01 -3.96 18.06
CA ILE A 333 -5.56 -2.90 18.93
C ILE A 333 -6.81 -3.34 19.72
N THR A 334 -7.63 -4.25 19.20
CA THR A 334 -8.80 -4.80 19.91
C THR A 334 -8.37 -5.77 21.01
N GLN A 335 -7.36 -6.61 20.72
CA GLN A 335 -6.77 -7.53 21.70
C GLN A 335 -6.07 -6.75 22.83
N ASP A 336 -5.31 -5.71 22.48
CA ASP A 336 -4.60 -4.85 23.44
C ASP A 336 -5.55 -4.04 24.33
N LEU A 337 -6.66 -3.53 23.79
CA LEU A 337 -7.71 -2.85 24.54
C LEU A 337 -8.44 -3.82 25.50
N MET A 338 -8.72 -5.05 25.07
CA MET A 338 -9.30 -6.07 25.96
C MET A 338 -8.35 -6.48 27.08
N ALA A 339 -7.03 -6.54 26.80
CA ALA A 339 -6.01 -6.91 27.78
C ALA A 339 -5.86 -5.93 28.96
N GLN A 340 -6.33 -4.67 28.81
CA GLN A 340 -6.38 -3.69 29.91
C GLN A 340 -7.47 -4.00 30.95
N LEU A 341 -8.49 -4.80 30.61
CA LEU A 341 -9.65 -5.08 31.46
C LEU A 341 -9.89 -6.60 31.60
N PRO A 342 -8.91 -7.40 32.07
CA PRO A 342 -8.95 -8.86 31.99
C PRO A 342 -10.06 -9.52 32.81
N ALA A 343 -10.58 -8.85 33.85
CA ALA A 343 -11.72 -9.32 34.64
C ALA A 343 -13.08 -9.17 33.93
N ASP A 344 -13.19 -8.21 33.01
CA ASP A 344 -14.43 -7.89 32.28
C ASP A 344 -14.44 -8.41 30.84
N GLN A 345 -13.26 -8.50 30.21
CA GLN A 345 -13.08 -8.80 28.79
C GLN A 345 -12.54 -10.22 28.56
N THR A 346 -13.14 -11.20 29.25
CA THR A 346 -12.70 -12.61 29.23
C THR A 346 -12.99 -13.35 27.92
N ASN A 347 -13.91 -12.83 27.08
CA ASN A 347 -14.32 -13.50 25.85
C ASN A 347 -13.36 -13.25 24.69
N LYS A 348 -12.46 -14.20 24.42
CA LYS A 348 -11.46 -14.13 23.33
C LYS A 348 -12.04 -13.93 21.91
N ARG A 349 -13.36 -14.06 21.70
CA ARG A 349 -14.01 -13.81 20.40
C ARG A 349 -14.16 -12.32 20.06
N GLY A 350 -14.11 -11.41 21.02
CA GLY A 350 -14.21 -9.95 20.79
C GLY A 350 -14.64 -9.18 22.02
N ILE A 351 -14.82 -7.87 21.89
CA ILE A 351 -15.20 -6.99 22.99
C ILE A 351 -16.56 -7.42 23.55
N THR A 352 -16.60 -7.69 24.86
CA THR A 352 -17.80 -8.00 25.63
C THR A 352 -18.57 -6.71 25.90
N ILE A 353 -19.81 -6.65 25.40
CA ILE A 353 -20.70 -5.49 25.45
C ILE A 353 -22.00 -5.79 26.22
N ASP A 354 -22.64 -4.75 26.76
CA ASP A 354 -23.99 -4.83 27.32
C ASP A 354 -25.08 -4.63 26.23
N GLU A 355 -26.35 -4.73 26.63
CA GLU A 355 -27.50 -4.47 25.74
C GLU A 355 -27.58 -3.03 25.20
N SER A 356 -26.83 -2.09 25.76
CA SER A 356 -26.70 -0.69 25.30
C SER A 356 -25.45 -0.47 24.42
N MET A 357 -24.76 -1.55 24.02
CA MET A 357 -23.49 -1.57 23.28
C MET A 357 -22.29 -0.97 24.05
N GLN A 358 -22.40 -0.75 25.36
CA GLN A 358 -21.30 -0.28 26.22
C GLN A 358 -20.31 -1.43 26.46
N MET A 359 -19.02 -1.13 26.38
CA MET A 359 -17.95 -2.09 26.70
C MET A 359 -17.89 -2.34 28.21
N LYS A 360 -17.98 -3.61 28.62
CA LYS A 360 -17.91 -4.02 30.03
C LYS A 360 -16.56 -3.59 30.65
N GLY A 361 -16.60 -3.05 31.86
CA GLY A 361 -15.44 -2.52 32.59
C GLY A 361 -15.08 -1.04 32.33
N THR A 362 -15.80 -0.34 31.44
CA THR A 362 -15.45 1.05 31.04
C THR A 362 -16.35 2.15 31.64
N ASN A 363 -17.27 1.78 32.54
CA ASN A 363 -18.25 2.71 33.15
C ASN A 363 -19.04 3.56 32.12
N GLY A 364 -19.24 3.03 30.91
CA GLY A 364 -19.97 3.69 29.82
C GLY A 364 -19.18 4.76 29.05
N SER A 365 -17.84 4.82 29.18
CA SER A 365 -16.99 5.68 28.35
C SER A 365 -16.72 5.10 26.95
N ILE A 366 -16.76 3.77 26.79
CA ILE A 366 -16.52 3.10 25.49
C ILE A 366 -17.75 2.31 25.07
N PHE A 367 -18.11 2.42 23.79
CA PHE A 367 -19.13 1.63 23.12
C PHE A 367 -18.49 0.89 21.94
N ALA A 368 -18.83 -0.38 21.70
CA ALA A 368 -18.22 -1.17 20.62
C ALA A 368 -19.28 -1.72 19.64
N LEU A 369 -18.95 -1.76 18.35
CA LEU A 369 -19.91 -2.07 17.27
C LEU A 369 -19.32 -3.01 16.19
N GLY A 370 -20.18 -3.87 15.62
CA GLY A 370 -19.84 -4.76 14.52
C GLY A 370 -18.84 -5.87 14.88
N ASP A 371 -18.08 -6.32 13.88
CA ASP A 371 -17.23 -7.53 13.91
C ASP A 371 -16.16 -7.57 15.02
N CYS A 372 -15.88 -6.45 15.71
CA CYS A 372 -14.97 -6.41 16.87
C CYS A 372 -15.64 -6.81 18.20
N THR A 373 -16.95 -7.09 18.20
CA THR A 373 -17.74 -7.40 19.40
C THR A 373 -18.04 -8.89 19.54
N ALA A 374 -18.00 -9.39 20.76
CA ALA A 374 -18.46 -10.74 21.10
C ALA A 374 -19.99 -10.78 21.28
N SER A 375 -20.73 -10.38 20.25
CA SER A 375 -22.20 -10.39 20.27
C SER A 375 -22.78 -11.81 20.04
N SER A 376 -24.05 -12.01 20.39
CA SER A 376 -24.82 -13.21 20.06
C SER A 376 -25.29 -13.28 18.60
N HIS A 377 -24.93 -12.30 17.76
CA HIS A 377 -25.35 -12.20 16.36
C HIS A 377 -24.17 -12.42 15.41
N ALA A 378 -24.46 -12.85 14.18
CA ALA A 378 -23.43 -13.08 13.18
C ALA A 378 -22.70 -11.78 12.77
N PRO A 379 -21.36 -11.79 12.61
CA PRO A 379 -20.59 -10.62 12.19
C PRO A 379 -20.95 -10.26 10.75
N THR A 380 -21.83 -9.27 10.59
CA THR A 380 -22.48 -8.92 9.32
C THR A 380 -22.71 -7.43 9.20
N ALA A 381 -22.73 -6.94 7.95
CA ALA A 381 -23.13 -5.59 7.60
C ALA A 381 -24.49 -5.18 8.19
N GLN A 382 -25.45 -6.11 8.21
CA GLN A 382 -26.82 -5.87 8.69
C GLN A 382 -26.83 -5.62 10.22
N VAL A 383 -26.17 -6.48 10.99
CA VAL A 383 -26.02 -6.31 12.45
C VAL A 383 -25.27 -5.00 12.77
N ALA A 384 -24.10 -4.79 12.17
CA ALA A 384 -23.29 -3.61 12.42
C ALA A 384 -24.04 -2.30 12.10
N SER A 385 -24.82 -2.27 11.00
CA SER A 385 -25.64 -1.11 10.63
C SER A 385 -26.75 -0.84 11.63
N GLN A 386 -27.45 -1.89 12.09
CA GLN A 386 -28.51 -1.73 13.10
C GLN A 386 -27.96 -1.31 14.46
N GLN A 387 -26.82 -1.84 14.88
CA GLN A 387 -26.11 -1.42 16.10
C GLN A 387 -25.69 0.06 16.02
N GLY A 388 -25.10 0.51 14.92
CA GLY A 388 -24.71 1.91 14.73
C GLY A 388 -25.91 2.86 14.74
N ALA A 389 -26.98 2.53 14.00
CA ALA A 389 -28.20 3.32 13.97
C ALA A 389 -28.95 3.31 15.31
N TYR A 390 -28.88 2.21 16.07
CA TYR A 390 -29.35 2.14 17.46
C TYR A 390 -28.55 3.08 18.36
N LEU A 391 -27.21 2.99 18.33
CA LEU A 391 -26.34 3.74 19.22
C LEU A 391 -26.52 5.26 19.01
N ALA A 392 -26.67 5.72 17.78
CA ALA A 392 -26.98 7.12 17.47
C ALA A 392 -28.26 7.62 18.17
N ARG A 393 -29.33 6.79 18.19
CA ARG A 393 -30.56 7.10 18.93
C ARG A 393 -30.37 7.06 20.44
N ALA A 394 -29.55 6.13 20.95
CA ALA A 394 -29.19 6.06 22.36
C ALA A 394 -28.37 7.29 22.81
N PHE A 395 -27.50 7.83 21.97
CA PHE A 395 -26.78 9.09 22.22
C PHE A 395 -27.69 10.32 22.20
N ALA A 396 -28.63 10.40 21.24
CA ALA A 396 -29.65 11.46 21.22
C ALA A 396 -30.60 11.39 22.44
N GLN A 397 -30.85 10.18 22.97
CA GLN A 397 -31.54 9.99 24.24
C GLN A 397 -30.66 10.41 25.42
N ARG A 398 -29.39 10.00 25.46
CA ARG A 398 -28.43 10.36 26.51
C ARG A 398 -28.25 11.88 26.64
N ALA A 399 -28.18 12.62 25.52
CA ALA A 399 -28.11 14.09 25.56
C ALA A 399 -29.31 14.73 26.28
N LYS A 400 -30.52 14.23 26.04
CA LYS A 400 -31.74 14.70 26.73
C LYS A 400 -31.76 14.34 28.21
N ARG A 401 -31.23 13.17 28.57
CA ARG A 401 -31.04 12.77 29.98
C ARG A 401 -30.02 13.67 30.69
N ASP A 402 -28.88 13.91 30.05
CA ASP A 402 -27.80 14.75 30.57
C ASP A 402 -28.30 16.21 30.76
N ALA A 403 -29.05 16.76 29.79
CA ALA A 403 -29.66 18.09 29.91
C ALA A 403 -30.69 18.20 31.05
N LEU A 404 -31.55 17.18 31.24
CA LEU A 404 -32.46 17.11 32.39
C LEU A 404 -31.70 17.00 33.72
N GLN A 405 -30.59 16.26 33.77
CA GLN A 405 -29.74 16.16 34.96
C GLN A 405 -29.09 17.50 35.31
N THR A 406 -28.61 18.26 34.32
CA THR A 406 -28.11 19.63 34.51
C THR A 406 -29.23 20.54 35.03
N GLN A 407 -30.39 20.58 34.37
CA GLN A 407 -31.54 21.40 34.80
C GLN A 407 -31.97 21.09 36.25
N VAL A 408 -32.01 19.82 36.64
CA VAL A 408 -32.30 19.39 38.02
C VAL A 408 -31.25 19.94 38.99
N THR A 409 -29.97 19.90 38.63
CA THR A 409 -28.86 20.38 39.47
C THR A 409 -28.90 21.91 39.62
N ASP A 410 -29.16 22.64 38.53
CA ASP A 410 -29.25 24.10 38.51
C ASP A 410 -30.44 24.62 39.32
N LEU A 411 -31.60 23.95 39.22
CA LEU A 411 -32.79 24.26 40.04
C LEU A 411 -32.54 23.95 41.52
N GLU A 412 -31.83 22.88 41.87
CA GLU A 412 -31.47 22.55 43.26
C GLU A 412 -30.49 23.57 43.85
N ASN A 413 -29.49 24.01 43.08
CA ASN A 413 -28.59 25.11 43.47
C ASN A 413 -29.36 26.43 43.64
N THR A 414 -30.28 26.75 42.72
CA THR A 414 -31.13 27.95 42.78
C THR A 414 -32.02 27.94 44.01
N LEU A 415 -32.63 26.78 44.33
CA LEU A 415 -33.46 26.59 45.53
C LEU A 415 -32.65 26.85 46.80
N ALA A 416 -31.42 26.34 46.89
CA ALA A 416 -30.52 26.56 48.03
C ALA A 416 -30.05 28.01 48.21
N MET A 417 -30.08 28.82 47.13
CA MET A 417 -29.70 30.25 47.16
C MET A 417 -30.89 31.21 47.31
N THR A 418 -32.13 30.71 47.23
CA THR A 418 -33.34 31.55 47.24
C THR A 418 -33.83 31.85 48.66
N LEU A 419 -34.07 33.12 48.98
CA LEU A 419 -34.43 33.59 50.33
C LEU A 419 -35.91 34.01 50.50
N HIS A 420 -36.79 33.71 49.54
CA HIS A 420 -38.22 34.04 49.61
C HIS A 420 -39.07 32.77 49.42
N ASP A 421 -39.98 32.49 50.35
CA ASP A 421 -40.75 31.24 50.42
C ASP A 421 -41.57 30.94 49.16
N ASP A 422 -42.28 31.94 48.62
CA ASP A 422 -43.08 31.75 47.40
C ASP A 422 -42.21 31.35 46.19
N THR A 423 -41.02 31.93 46.07
CA THR A 423 -40.05 31.61 45.01
C THR A 423 -39.41 30.24 45.25
N GLN A 424 -39.04 29.90 46.50
CA GLN A 424 -38.56 28.56 46.85
C GLN A 424 -39.59 27.49 46.46
N LYS A 425 -40.88 27.73 46.74
CA LYS A 425 -41.95 26.79 46.42
C LYS A 425 -42.05 26.53 44.92
N GLN A 426 -42.03 27.57 44.09
CA GLN A 426 -42.06 27.45 42.63
C GLN A 426 -40.86 26.66 42.09
N VAL A 427 -39.63 27.05 42.48
CA VAL A 427 -38.40 26.37 42.04
C VAL A 427 -38.37 24.90 42.49
N LYS A 428 -38.90 24.59 43.68
CA LYS A 428 -39.03 23.21 44.18
C LYS A 428 -40.03 22.38 43.36
N GLU A 429 -41.19 22.93 43.02
CA GLU A 429 -42.19 22.23 42.18
C GLU A 429 -41.65 21.93 40.78
N GLU A 430 -40.87 22.86 40.19
CA GLU A 430 -40.14 22.64 38.94
C GLU A 430 -39.04 21.58 39.08
N ALA A 431 -38.21 21.64 40.13
CA ALA A 431 -37.17 20.64 40.40
C ALA A 431 -37.76 19.23 40.56
N GLU A 432 -38.87 19.09 41.29
CA GLU A 432 -39.60 17.82 41.40
C GLU A 432 -40.22 17.37 40.07
N SER A 433 -40.66 18.31 39.22
CA SER A 433 -41.12 17.99 37.85
C SER A 433 -39.99 17.44 36.98
N ALA A 434 -38.83 18.13 36.97
CA ALA A 434 -37.65 17.73 36.22
C ALA A 434 -37.06 16.40 36.73
N ARG A 435 -36.99 16.19 38.05
CA ARG A 435 -36.64 14.89 38.68
C ARG A 435 -37.59 13.78 38.24
N ARG A 436 -38.91 14.02 38.20
CA ARG A 436 -39.91 13.05 37.71
C ARG A 436 -39.80 12.77 36.21
N ALA A 437 -39.36 13.73 35.39
CA ALA A 437 -39.06 13.52 33.98
C ALA A 437 -37.79 12.67 33.78
N LEU A 438 -36.72 12.99 34.52
CA LEU A 438 -35.44 12.27 34.53
C LEU A 438 -35.60 10.81 34.98
N ALA A 439 -36.40 10.56 36.03
CA ALA A 439 -36.66 9.21 36.53
C ALA A 439 -37.41 8.31 35.52
N LYS A 440 -38.25 8.90 34.65
CA LYS A 440 -38.92 8.19 33.55
C LYS A 440 -37.98 7.88 32.37
N PHE A 441 -36.78 8.43 32.36
CA PHE A 441 -35.90 8.41 31.20
C PHE A 441 -35.00 7.15 31.14
N LYS A 442 -35.56 6.07 30.57
CA LYS A 442 -34.86 4.80 30.32
C LYS A 442 -34.54 4.60 28.83
N ILE A 443 -33.26 4.44 28.51
CA ILE A 443 -32.80 3.99 27.18
C ILE A 443 -33.25 2.54 26.99
N ARG A 444 -33.81 2.21 25.82
CA ARG A 444 -34.22 0.83 25.48
C ARG A 444 -33.01 0.01 25.06
N PRO A 445 -32.94 -1.30 25.36
CA PRO A 445 -31.86 -2.16 24.90
C PRO A 445 -31.85 -2.31 23.37
N PHE A 446 -30.71 -2.70 22.82
CA PHE A 446 -30.57 -3.11 21.42
C PHE A 446 -31.30 -4.43 21.17
N THR A 447 -32.09 -4.47 20.11
CA THR A 447 -32.72 -5.68 19.59
C THR A 447 -32.41 -5.79 18.10
N TYR A 448 -31.64 -6.79 17.70
CA TYR A 448 -31.40 -7.10 16.29
C TYR A 448 -32.68 -7.60 15.64
N SER A 449 -33.00 -7.06 14.46
CA SER A 449 -34.07 -7.55 13.59
C SER A 449 -33.44 -8.18 12.36
N HIS A 450 -33.56 -9.50 12.18
CA HIS A 450 -33.11 -10.15 10.95
C HIS A 450 -33.99 -9.70 9.79
N GLN A 451 -33.38 -9.23 8.70
CA GLN A 451 -34.06 -8.70 7.52
C GLN A 451 -33.94 -9.63 6.30
N GLY A 452 -33.63 -10.90 6.55
CA GLY A 452 -33.27 -11.87 5.52
C GLY A 452 -31.76 -11.97 5.27
N THR A 453 -31.39 -12.94 4.46
CA THR A 453 -30.01 -13.19 4.00
C THR A 453 -30.04 -13.50 2.50
N LEU A 454 -29.03 -13.01 1.77
CA LEU A 454 -28.98 -12.94 0.32
C LEU A 454 -27.58 -13.36 -0.16
N ALA A 455 -27.50 -14.06 -1.29
CA ALA A 455 -26.24 -14.36 -1.96
C ALA A 455 -26.44 -14.50 -3.48
N TYR A 456 -25.57 -13.89 -4.27
CA TYR A 456 -25.43 -14.18 -5.70
C TYR A 456 -24.77 -15.55 -5.92
N ILE A 457 -25.15 -16.27 -6.98
CA ILE A 457 -24.64 -17.63 -7.26
C ILE A 457 -24.26 -17.87 -8.73
N GLY A 458 -23.96 -16.80 -9.48
CA GLY A 458 -23.61 -16.88 -10.90
C GLY A 458 -24.83 -16.96 -11.84
N SER A 459 -24.58 -16.78 -13.13
CA SER A 459 -25.49 -16.98 -14.26
C SER A 459 -26.83 -16.23 -14.15
N ASP A 460 -26.81 -14.97 -13.70
CA ASP A 460 -28.01 -14.16 -13.39
C ASP A 460 -28.97 -14.86 -12.38
N LYS A 461 -28.47 -15.76 -11.53
CA LYS A 461 -29.20 -16.45 -10.43
C LYS A 461 -28.72 -15.95 -9.05
N ALA A 462 -29.64 -15.85 -8.10
CA ALA A 462 -29.33 -15.59 -6.69
C ALA A 462 -30.21 -16.44 -5.76
N ILE A 463 -29.87 -16.50 -4.48
CA ILE A 463 -30.72 -17.07 -3.42
C ILE A 463 -31.08 -16.03 -2.35
N ALA A 464 -32.23 -16.23 -1.72
CA ALA A 464 -32.75 -15.40 -0.64
C ALA A 464 -33.47 -16.28 0.39
N ASP A 465 -33.21 -16.02 1.68
CA ASP A 465 -33.97 -16.58 2.80
C ASP A 465 -34.51 -15.38 3.61
N LEU A 466 -35.81 -15.10 3.51
CA LEU A 466 -36.45 -13.90 4.06
C LEU A 466 -37.43 -14.23 5.18
N PRO A 467 -37.39 -13.59 6.36
CA PRO A 467 -38.40 -13.80 7.39
C PRO A 467 -39.77 -13.29 6.92
N LEU A 468 -40.78 -14.15 6.95
CA LEU A 468 -42.14 -13.84 6.51
C LEU A 468 -43.16 -14.53 7.42
N LEU A 469 -43.97 -13.72 8.12
CA LEU A 469 -44.90 -14.19 9.16
C LEU A 469 -44.15 -15.05 10.21
N ASN A 470 -44.57 -16.29 10.42
CA ASN A 470 -44.02 -17.20 11.43
C ASN A 470 -42.96 -18.17 10.86
N GLY A 471 -42.40 -17.90 9.68
CA GLY A 471 -41.40 -18.75 9.02
C GLY A 471 -40.44 -17.97 8.13
N SER A 472 -39.71 -18.67 7.26
CA SER A 472 -38.87 -18.03 6.23
C SER A 472 -39.28 -18.43 4.81
N LEU A 473 -39.23 -17.45 3.92
CA LEU A 473 -39.44 -17.59 2.48
C LEU A 473 -38.08 -17.85 1.82
N ALA A 474 -37.77 -19.12 1.62
CA ALA A 474 -36.63 -19.57 0.84
C ALA A 474 -36.93 -19.49 -0.67
N SER A 475 -36.17 -18.68 -1.41
CA SER A 475 -36.33 -18.45 -2.85
C SER A 475 -34.99 -18.48 -3.59
N GLY A 476 -35.00 -18.90 -4.86
CA GLY A 476 -33.79 -19.01 -5.70
C GLY A 476 -34.08 -18.83 -7.19
N GLY A 477 -33.09 -18.34 -7.94
CA GLY A 477 -33.15 -18.15 -9.39
C GLY A 477 -33.24 -16.69 -9.83
N VAL A 478 -33.68 -16.47 -11.08
CA VAL A 478 -33.55 -15.17 -11.78
C VAL A 478 -34.45 -14.07 -11.18
N LEU A 479 -35.66 -14.40 -10.73
CA LEU A 479 -36.51 -13.43 -10.00
C LEU A 479 -35.87 -13.01 -8.67
N THR A 480 -35.22 -13.96 -7.98
CA THR A 480 -34.47 -13.72 -6.75
C THR A 480 -33.22 -12.87 -6.99
N TYR A 481 -32.62 -12.97 -8.18
CA TYR A 481 -31.51 -12.10 -8.60
C TYR A 481 -31.93 -10.65 -8.86
N TYR A 482 -33.07 -10.41 -9.52
CA TYR A 482 -33.62 -9.06 -9.62
C TYR A 482 -33.98 -8.49 -8.23
N PHE A 483 -34.47 -9.34 -7.32
CA PHE A 483 -34.67 -8.96 -5.92
C PHE A 483 -33.34 -8.64 -5.19
N TRP A 484 -32.29 -9.46 -5.35
CA TRP A 484 -30.94 -9.21 -4.81
C TRP A 484 -30.41 -7.85 -5.30
N ARG A 485 -30.49 -7.58 -6.62
CA ARG A 485 -30.09 -6.28 -7.20
C ARG A 485 -30.89 -5.13 -6.58
N SER A 486 -32.22 -5.28 -6.44
CA SER A 486 -33.09 -4.26 -5.84
C SER A 486 -32.77 -4.00 -4.36
N ALA A 487 -32.60 -5.05 -3.56
CA ALA A 487 -32.27 -4.97 -2.14
C ALA A 487 -30.90 -4.30 -1.90
N TYR A 488 -29.87 -4.70 -2.66
CA TYR A 488 -28.53 -4.11 -2.58
C TYR A 488 -28.56 -2.64 -3.03
N LEU A 489 -29.27 -2.31 -4.10
CA LEU A 489 -29.48 -0.92 -4.53
C LEU A 489 -30.21 -0.09 -3.46
N SER A 490 -31.18 -0.66 -2.75
CA SER A 490 -31.93 0.04 -1.69
C SER A 490 -31.10 0.35 -0.43
N THR A 491 -30.05 -0.43 -0.17
CA THR A 491 -29.23 -0.36 1.06
C THR A 491 -27.97 0.50 0.93
N LEU A 492 -27.58 0.90 -0.29
CA LEU A 492 -26.48 1.85 -0.51
C LEU A 492 -26.78 3.23 0.12
N PHE A 493 -25.81 3.79 0.87
CA PHE A 493 -26.00 4.99 1.71
C PHE A 493 -26.34 6.29 0.96
N SER A 494 -25.99 6.44 -0.33
CA SER A 494 -26.22 7.68 -1.10
C SER A 494 -26.88 7.41 -2.45
N LEU A 495 -27.58 8.41 -2.98
CA LEU A 495 -28.13 8.35 -4.34
C LEU A 495 -27.01 8.22 -5.39
N ARG A 496 -25.85 8.86 -5.14
CA ARG A 496 -24.65 8.72 -5.98
C ARG A 496 -24.26 7.25 -6.17
N ASN A 497 -24.08 6.49 -5.08
CA ASN A 497 -23.69 5.08 -5.19
C ASN A 497 -24.77 4.26 -5.91
N ARG A 498 -26.06 4.53 -5.67
CA ARG A 498 -27.17 3.84 -6.34
C ARG A 498 -27.13 4.05 -7.85
N THR A 499 -27.05 5.31 -8.29
CA THR A 499 -26.98 5.63 -9.72
C THR A 499 -25.74 5.00 -10.37
N LEU A 500 -24.58 5.02 -9.70
CA LEU A 500 -23.35 4.42 -10.22
C LEU A 500 -23.45 2.88 -10.33
N VAL A 501 -23.87 2.16 -9.29
CA VAL A 501 -24.04 0.70 -9.33
C VAL A 501 -25.08 0.27 -10.37
N ALA A 502 -26.20 0.99 -10.48
CA ALA A 502 -27.19 0.73 -11.53
C ALA A 502 -26.64 1.02 -12.95
N THR A 503 -25.81 2.05 -13.11
CA THR A 503 -25.18 2.39 -14.40
C THR A 503 -24.14 1.36 -14.80
N ASP A 504 -23.31 0.90 -13.86
CA ASP A 504 -22.33 -0.15 -14.10
C ASP A 504 -23.01 -1.47 -14.45
N TRP A 505 -24.05 -1.90 -13.74
CA TRP A 505 -24.83 -3.10 -14.08
C TRP A 505 -25.47 -3.05 -15.48
N VAL A 506 -25.93 -1.88 -15.93
CA VAL A 506 -26.44 -1.66 -17.29
C VAL A 506 -25.29 -1.66 -18.31
N ARG A 507 -24.18 -0.98 -18.00
CA ARG A 507 -22.99 -0.93 -18.85
C ARG A 507 -22.42 -2.32 -19.08
N THR A 508 -22.22 -3.11 -18.03
CA THR A 508 -21.64 -4.46 -18.09
C THR A 508 -22.48 -5.38 -18.98
N LYS A 509 -23.83 -5.32 -18.89
CA LYS A 509 -24.71 -6.14 -19.75
C LYS A 509 -24.84 -5.65 -21.20
N ILE A 510 -24.35 -4.44 -21.53
CA ILE A 510 -24.36 -3.87 -22.91
C ILE A 510 -22.97 -3.96 -23.56
N PHE A 511 -21.89 -3.84 -22.79
CA PHE A 511 -20.52 -3.65 -23.29
C PHE A 511 -19.49 -4.68 -22.76
N GLY A 512 -19.92 -5.65 -21.95
CA GLY A 512 -19.00 -6.55 -21.22
C GLY A 512 -18.39 -5.90 -19.97
N ARG A 513 -17.66 -6.70 -19.19
CA ARG A 513 -16.93 -6.24 -17.99
C ARG A 513 -15.76 -5.34 -18.39
N PHE A 514 -15.38 -4.41 -17.52
CA PHE A 514 -14.50 -3.29 -17.88
C PHE A 514 -13.16 -3.70 -18.52
N TYR A 515 -12.61 -4.86 -18.14
CA TYR A 515 -11.30 -5.33 -18.56
C TYR A 515 -11.30 -5.99 -19.96
N ALA A 516 -12.45 -6.53 -20.36
CA ALA A 516 -12.64 -7.23 -21.63
C ALA A 516 -12.31 -6.34 -22.85
N LEU A 517 -12.66 -5.05 -22.76
CA LEU A 517 -12.39 -4.02 -23.78
C LEU A 517 -10.96 -3.45 -23.76
N PHE A 518 -10.18 -3.65 -22.69
CA PHE A 518 -8.86 -3.02 -22.54
C PHE A 518 -7.70 -3.85 -23.10
N ALA A 519 -7.84 -5.19 -23.15
CA ALA A 519 -6.94 -6.05 -23.91
C ALA A 519 -6.91 -5.63 -25.40
N THR A 520 -8.09 -5.43 -25.99
CA THR A 520 -8.22 -4.91 -27.37
C THR A 520 -7.65 -3.49 -27.51
N LEU A 521 -7.85 -2.61 -26.52
CA LEU A 521 -7.37 -1.24 -26.61
C LEU A 521 -5.83 -1.15 -26.57
N LEU A 522 -5.15 -2.05 -25.88
CA LEU A 522 -3.69 -2.17 -25.92
C LEU A 522 -3.21 -2.51 -27.33
N ILE A 523 -3.86 -3.48 -27.98
CA ILE A 523 -3.54 -3.94 -29.35
C ILE A 523 -3.84 -2.86 -30.40
N ILE A 524 -4.95 -2.13 -30.25
CA ILE A 524 -5.34 -1.08 -31.19
C ILE A 524 -4.47 0.17 -31.03
N THR A 525 -4.07 0.54 -29.81
CA THR A 525 -3.23 1.74 -29.60
C THR A 525 -1.78 1.57 -30.04
N THR A 526 -1.21 0.36 -29.94
CA THR A 526 0.11 0.06 -30.54
C THR A 526 0.04 0.10 -32.08
N SER A 527 -0.91 -0.63 -32.68
CA SER A 527 -1.12 -0.67 -34.14
C SER A 527 -1.38 0.72 -34.75
N ALA A 528 -2.24 1.53 -34.12
CA ALA A 528 -2.53 2.89 -34.58
C ALA A 528 -1.31 3.83 -34.49
N ALA A 529 -0.47 3.68 -33.46
CA ALA A 529 0.77 4.45 -33.34
C ALA A 529 1.77 4.11 -34.45
N GLU A 530 1.92 2.83 -34.81
CA GLU A 530 2.80 2.40 -35.90
C GLU A 530 2.32 2.91 -37.27
N HIS A 531 1.02 2.82 -37.55
CA HIS A 531 0.44 3.34 -38.80
C HIS A 531 0.57 4.87 -38.91
N ALA A 532 0.34 5.61 -37.82
CA ALA A 532 0.58 7.06 -37.79
C ALA A 532 2.06 7.39 -38.05
N HIS A 533 2.99 6.60 -37.51
CA HIS A 533 4.43 6.78 -37.75
C HIS A 533 4.84 6.52 -39.19
N GLN A 534 4.24 5.53 -39.88
CA GLN A 534 4.50 5.30 -41.30
C GLN A 534 3.96 6.42 -42.20
N TRP A 535 2.76 6.96 -41.89
CA TRP A 535 2.18 8.04 -42.69
C TRP A 535 2.99 9.33 -42.58
N SER A 536 3.38 9.71 -41.36
CA SER A 536 4.30 10.84 -41.11
C SER A 536 5.61 10.74 -41.92
N ARG A 537 6.26 9.57 -41.93
CA ARG A 537 7.53 9.37 -42.65
C ARG A 537 7.40 9.56 -44.17
N ARG A 538 6.26 9.24 -44.78
CA ARG A 538 6.02 9.48 -46.21
C ARG A 538 5.82 10.97 -46.52
N SER A 539 5.07 11.70 -45.70
CA SER A 539 4.84 13.14 -45.86
C SER A 539 6.13 13.96 -45.81
N HIS A 540 7.05 13.65 -44.89
CA HIS A 540 8.32 14.37 -44.78
C HIS A 540 9.29 14.13 -45.95
N HIS A 541 9.22 12.97 -46.64
CA HIS A 541 10.05 12.70 -47.81
C HIS A 541 9.62 13.48 -49.07
N ALA A 542 8.36 13.90 -49.16
CA ALA A 542 7.88 14.74 -50.27
C ALA A 542 8.33 16.20 -50.14
N ILE A 543 8.34 16.74 -48.90
CA ILE A 543 8.61 18.15 -48.62
C ILE A 543 10.12 18.48 -48.67
N ALA A 544 10.99 17.51 -48.35
CA ALA A 544 12.44 17.71 -48.32
C ALA A 544 13.12 17.91 -49.70
N ARG A 545 12.38 17.91 -50.82
CA ARG A 545 12.93 18.02 -52.20
C ARG A 545 12.71 19.37 -52.89
N SER A 546 12.10 20.37 -52.25
CA SER A 546 11.74 21.66 -52.87
C SER A 546 12.32 22.92 -52.21
N GLN A 547 13.32 22.78 -51.34
CA GLN A 547 13.83 23.87 -50.47
C GLN A 547 15.35 24.09 -50.54
N VAL A 548 16.00 23.85 -51.69
CA VAL A 548 17.42 24.21 -51.91
C VAL A 548 17.64 24.81 -53.32
N GLN A 549 17.20 26.05 -53.53
CA GLN A 549 17.62 26.87 -54.68
C GLN A 549 17.42 28.37 -54.38
N VAL A 550 18.34 29.24 -54.85
CA VAL A 550 18.49 30.67 -54.48
C VAL A 550 18.92 30.85 -53.00
N GLY A 551 19.92 31.65 -52.61
CA GLY A 551 20.96 32.48 -53.24
C GLY A 551 21.94 32.90 -52.11
N VAL A 552 23.05 33.65 -52.25
CA VAL A 552 23.68 34.46 -53.31
C VAL A 552 25.23 34.37 -53.12
N ALA A 553 26.04 34.68 -54.14
CA ALA A 553 27.50 34.53 -54.11
C ALA A 553 28.29 35.79 -53.67
N VAL A 554 29.49 35.58 -53.11
CA VAL A 554 30.56 36.60 -52.92
C VAL A 554 31.89 36.03 -53.47
N HIS A 555 32.86 36.90 -53.78
CA HIS A 555 33.97 36.63 -54.72
C HIS A 555 35.11 35.70 -54.26
N SER A 556 35.81 35.15 -55.26
CA SER A 556 37.10 34.43 -55.17
C SER A 556 38.29 35.41 -55.33
N PRO A 557 39.55 35.01 -55.07
CA PRO A 557 40.35 34.53 -56.22
C PRO A 557 41.35 33.38 -55.95
N ARG A 558 41.41 32.41 -56.89
CA ARG A 558 42.60 31.68 -57.43
C ARG A 558 43.64 31.10 -56.43
N GLN A 559 44.06 29.82 -56.48
CA GLN A 559 44.83 29.21 -57.59
C GLN A 559 44.91 27.66 -57.56
N ASN A 560 44.74 27.05 -58.75
CA ASN A 560 45.52 25.96 -59.36
C ASN A 560 46.49 25.08 -58.52
N THR A 561 46.33 23.74 -58.60
CA THR A 561 47.18 22.82 -59.41
C THR A 561 46.69 21.35 -59.37
N ARG A 562 47.31 20.42 -60.14
CA ARG A 562 46.89 19.01 -60.38
C ARG A 562 47.93 17.97 -59.91
N LYS A 563 47.46 16.79 -59.50
CA LYS A 563 47.97 15.38 -59.67
C LYS A 563 47.38 14.52 -58.52
N LYS A 564 46.61 13.42 -58.65
CA LYS A 564 46.37 12.33 -59.64
C LYS A 564 47.31 11.10 -59.48
N CYS A 565 46.72 9.89 -59.55
CA CYS A 565 47.30 8.52 -59.50
C CYS A 565 47.54 7.94 -58.08
N ARG A 566 47.33 6.63 -57.77
CA ARG A 566 46.54 5.54 -58.43
C ARG A 566 46.36 4.36 -57.44
N ALA A 567 45.30 3.54 -57.56
CA ALA A 567 45.17 2.24 -56.87
C ALA A 567 45.80 1.08 -57.68
N PRO A 568 46.15 -0.06 -57.06
CA PRO A 568 45.30 -1.29 -57.03
C PRO A 568 45.37 -2.03 -55.66
N SER A 569 44.68 -3.15 -55.33
CA SER A 569 43.52 -3.91 -55.85
C SER A 569 42.98 -4.90 -54.77
N ASN A 570 41.93 -5.67 -55.08
CA ASN A 570 41.35 -6.80 -54.31
C ASN A 570 41.56 -8.12 -55.13
N PRO A 571 41.07 -9.34 -54.78
CA PRO A 571 40.52 -9.89 -53.51
C PRO A 571 41.08 -11.32 -53.14
N GLY A 572 40.49 -12.02 -52.16
CA GLY A 572 40.68 -13.47 -51.92
C GLY A 572 39.84 -14.03 -50.75
N SER A 573 39.37 -15.29 -50.80
CA SER A 573 38.45 -15.87 -49.78
C SER A 573 38.45 -17.42 -49.74
N VAL A 574 37.65 -18.00 -48.80
CA VAL A 574 37.29 -19.43 -48.60
C VAL A 574 38.22 -20.28 -47.70
N GLY A 575 37.62 -21.02 -46.75
CA GLY A 575 38.24 -22.08 -45.94
C GLY A 575 37.42 -22.49 -44.70
N LEU A 576 37.09 -23.79 -44.55
CA LEU A 576 36.45 -24.40 -43.36
C LEU A 576 37.47 -25.32 -42.64
N ALA A 577 37.33 -25.54 -41.32
CA ALA A 577 37.40 -26.88 -40.67
C ALA A 577 37.27 -26.90 -39.12
N SER A 578 36.34 -27.74 -38.64
CA SER A 578 36.26 -28.59 -37.41
C SER A 578 37.26 -28.52 -36.22
N GLY A 579 36.72 -28.76 -35.02
CA GLY A 579 37.38 -29.42 -33.85
C GLY A 579 37.65 -28.51 -32.63
N THR A 580 37.61 -28.96 -31.36
CA THR A 580 37.21 -30.24 -30.71
C THR A 580 36.88 -30.01 -29.21
N ASP A 581 36.11 -30.89 -28.57
CA ASP A 581 35.73 -30.81 -27.14
C ASP A 581 36.84 -31.13 -26.12
N VAL A 582 36.67 -30.63 -24.88
CA VAL A 582 37.23 -31.23 -23.65
C VAL A 582 36.24 -31.06 -22.48
N LEU A 583 35.89 -32.15 -21.79
CA LEU A 583 35.20 -32.14 -20.49
C LEU A 583 36.20 -32.17 -19.33
N VAL A 584 35.83 -31.55 -18.19
CA VAL A 584 36.27 -31.98 -16.84
C VAL A 584 35.09 -31.86 -15.86
N THR A 585 34.90 -32.88 -15.02
CA THR A 585 33.82 -33.00 -14.02
C THR A 585 34.33 -32.78 -12.57
N PRO A 586 33.43 -32.52 -11.58
CA PRO A 586 33.83 -32.01 -10.26
C PRO A 586 34.20 -33.09 -9.23
N THR A 587 34.68 -32.66 -8.06
CA THR A 587 34.92 -33.49 -6.86
C THR A 587 34.35 -32.81 -5.60
N SER A 588 34.36 -33.49 -4.45
CA SER A 588 33.29 -33.37 -3.44
C SER A 588 33.78 -33.24 -1.98
N LEU A 589 32.81 -33.25 -1.05
CA LEU A 589 32.92 -33.31 0.43
C LEU A 589 33.28 -31.98 1.12
N SER A 590 32.93 -31.66 2.38
CA SER A 590 31.90 -32.08 3.37
C SER A 590 32.52 -32.04 4.78
N ALA A 591 32.07 -31.13 5.65
CA ALA A 591 32.08 -31.30 7.12
C ALA A 591 31.26 -30.21 7.84
N ARG A 592 30.56 -30.59 8.91
CA ARG A 592 30.23 -29.71 10.06
C ARG A 592 31.15 -30.10 11.24
N PRO A 593 31.28 -29.24 12.25
CA PRO A 593 30.68 -29.64 13.53
C PRO A 593 29.98 -28.50 14.29
N THR A 594 29.15 -28.88 15.25
CA THR A 594 28.50 -28.02 16.27
C THR A 594 29.13 -28.23 17.64
N LEU A 595 29.12 -27.22 18.54
CA LEU A 595 28.52 -27.32 19.90
C LEU A 595 28.82 -26.12 20.85
N THR A 596 27.78 -25.77 21.63
CA THR A 596 27.73 -25.21 23.01
C THR A 596 28.39 -23.89 23.46
N LYS A 597 27.54 -23.13 24.16
CA LYS A 597 27.77 -22.01 25.10
C LYS A 597 28.73 -22.35 26.26
N SER A 598 29.38 -21.32 26.83
CA SER A 598 29.50 -21.12 28.29
C SER A 598 29.64 -19.61 28.62
N THR A 599 29.80 -19.22 29.89
CA THR A 599 29.46 -17.85 30.36
C THR A 599 30.36 -17.31 31.49
N LYS A 600 30.47 -15.97 31.56
CA LYS A 600 30.79 -15.08 32.72
C LYS A 600 32.14 -14.31 32.71
N HIS A 601 32.01 -13.07 33.23
CA HIS A 601 32.90 -12.08 33.87
C HIS A 601 34.32 -12.53 34.34
N THR A 602 35.31 -11.65 34.64
CA THR A 602 35.20 -10.31 35.30
C THR A 602 36.42 -9.37 35.03
N THR A 603 36.33 -8.14 35.54
CA THR A 603 37.06 -6.87 35.27
C THR A 603 38.53 -6.67 35.75
N LYS A 604 39.24 -5.78 35.00
CA LYS A 604 40.04 -4.57 35.42
C LYS A 604 41.57 -4.58 35.67
N THR A 605 42.20 -3.43 35.27
CA THR A 605 43.46 -2.75 35.72
C THR A 605 44.79 -3.51 35.57
N SER A 606 45.83 -3.04 34.85
CA SER A 606 46.71 -1.83 35.00
C SER A 606 47.70 -1.92 36.20
N THR A 607 48.98 -1.48 36.16
CA THR A 607 49.67 -0.51 35.27
C THR A 607 51.23 -0.63 35.29
N SER A 608 51.90 -0.47 34.14
CA SER A 608 53.17 0.29 33.85
C SER A 608 54.54 0.12 34.57
N LEU A 609 55.61 -0.03 33.73
CA LEU A 609 56.98 0.57 33.79
C LEU A 609 57.99 0.04 34.87
N GLU A 610 59.34 0.15 34.76
CA GLU A 610 60.23 0.83 33.78
C GLU A 610 61.66 0.20 33.59
N SER A 611 62.45 0.82 32.69
CA SER A 611 63.87 0.71 32.20
C SER A 611 65.03 0.21 33.12
N SER A 612 66.32 0.07 32.73
CA SER A 612 67.18 0.72 31.69
C SER A 612 68.44 -0.13 31.36
N HIS A 613 69.25 0.14 30.30
CA HIS A 613 70.43 1.04 30.33
C HIS A 613 71.04 1.32 28.92
N SER A 614 71.73 2.47 28.77
CA SER A 614 72.76 2.93 27.80
C SER A 614 73.08 2.17 26.48
N GLY A 615 73.37 2.83 25.35
CA GLY A 615 73.40 4.28 25.10
C GLY A 615 74.08 4.71 23.79
N SER A 616 73.60 5.83 23.22
CA SER A 616 73.91 6.37 21.87
C SER A 616 73.36 5.51 20.69
N SER A 617 73.12 6.02 19.48
CA SER A 617 73.30 7.40 18.95
C SER A 617 72.11 7.86 18.07
N SER A 618 72.20 9.08 17.52
CA SER A 618 71.26 9.72 16.59
C SER A 618 71.12 9.03 15.22
N GLY A 619 69.89 8.92 14.67
CA GLY A 619 69.73 8.56 13.24
C GLY A 619 68.38 8.02 12.71
N SER A 620 67.27 8.09 13.44
CA SER A 620 65.91 7.75 12.95
C SER A 620 65.76 6.40 12.19
N GLY A 621 66.00 5.28 12.88
CA GLY A 621 65.52 3.95 12.45
C GLY A 621 64.16 3.64 13.08
N GLY A 622 63.12 3.43 12.27
CA GLY A 622 61.78 3.03 12.73
C GLY A 622 61.27 1.84 11.95
N SER A 623 61.01 0.71 12.62
CA SER A 623 60.74 -0.59 11.98
C SER A 623 59.32 -1.10 12.23
N GLY A 624 58.78 -1.83 11.22
CA GLY A 624 57.75 -2.88 11.37
C GLY A 624 56.47 -2.56 12.15
N GLY A 625 55.31 -2.34 11.52
CA GLY A 625 55.04 -2.29 10.08
C GLY A 625 53.72 -1.57 9.86
N GLY A 626 53.79 -0.28 9.53
CA GLY A 626 52.61 0.56 9.37
C GLY A 626 51.77 0.15 8.15
N GLY A 627 50.45 0.04 8.33
CA GLY A 627 49.52 -0.14 7.22
C GLY A 627 49.64 1.03 6.25
N GLY A 628 50.12 0.75 5.02
CA GLY A 628 50.45 1.77 4.03
C GLY A 628 49.26 2.70 3.76
N ALA A 629 49.45 4.00 3.97
CA ALA A 629 48.38 4.97 3.88
C ALA A 629 47.89 5.12 2.43
N LEU A 630 46.78 4.46 2.09
CA LEU A 630 46.10 4.60 0.79
C LEU A 630 45.93 6.08 0.43
N SER A 631 46.41 6.47 -0.74
CA SER A 631 46.31 7.83 -1.27
C SER A 631 44.86 8.19 -1.60
N LEU A 632 44.55 9.48 -1.80
CA LEU A 632 43.19 9.90 -2.16
C LEU A 632 42.68 9.17 -3.42
N ASN A 633 43.55 8.94 -4.41
CA ASN A 633 43.25 8.21 -5.64
C ASN A 633 42.99 6.70 -5.43
N ALA A 634 43.50 6.12 -4.34
CA ALA A 634 43.24 4.73 -3.96
C ALA A 634 42.01 4.57 -3.04
N LEU A 635 41.54 5.67 -2.44
CA LEU A 635 40.27 5.73 -1.71
C LEU A 635 39.10 6.06 -2.65
N PHE A 636 39.35 6.94 -3.64
CA PHE A 636 38.39 7.39 -4.64
C PHE A 636 39.08 7.47 -6.02
N PRO A 637 38.64 6.74 -7.05
CA PRO A 637 39.22 6.83 -8.39
C PRO A 637 38.81 8.14 -9.09
N ILE A 638 39.48 9.24 -8.73
CA ILE A 638 39.24 10.58 -9.29
C ILE A 638 40.05 10.74 -10.58
N GLY A 639 39.37 11.05 -11.68
CA GLY A 639 40.01 11.35 -12.96
C GLY A 639 40.75 12.69 -12.96
N THR A 640 41.85 12.79 -13.72
CA THR A 640 42.59 14.04 -13.89
C THR A 640 41.69 15.10 -14.56
N GLY A 641 41.30 16.13 -13.80
CA GLY A 641 40.41 17.20 -14.25
C GLY A 641 38.97 17.13 -13.70
N SER A 642 38.62 16.10 -12.94
CA SER A 642 37.29 15.95 -12.32
C SER A 642 36.98 17.04 -11.28
N LYS A 643 35.84 17.73 -11.46
CA LYS A 643 35.28 18.61 -10.40
C LYS A 643 34.93 17.74 -9.19
N SER A 644 35.43 18.09 -8.01
CA SER A 644 35.31 17.25 -6.82
C SER A 644 35.38 18.05 -5.51
N TRP A 645 34.92 17.42 -4.42
CA TRP A 645 35.12 17.88 -3.04
C TRP A 645 35.41 16.69 -2.13
N THR A 646 36.05 16.95 -0.98
CA THR A 646 36.33 15.94 0.04
C THR A 646 36.43 16.56 1.42
N THR A 647 36.06 15.79 2.45
CA THR A 647 36.27 16.10 3.87
C THR A 647 37.42 15.28 4.47
N SER A 648 38.11 14.46 3.67
CA SER A 648 39.25 13.67 4.15
C SER A 648 40.49 14.55 4.34
N PRO A 649 41.11 14.57 5.54
CA PRO A 649 42.31 15.38 5.80
C PRO A 649 43.56 14.92 5.04
N LYS A 650 43.46 13.85 4.23
CA LYS A 650 44.48 13.43 3.26
C LYS A 650 44.56 14.33 2.01
N SER A 651 43.60 15.24 1.83
CA SER A 651 43.61 16.23 0.74
C SER A 651 44.10 17.59 1.22
N SER A 652 44.94 18.27 0.44
CA SER A 652 45.34 19.66 0.70
C SER A 652 44.16 20.64 0.68
N ASN A 653 43.09 20.27 -0.03
CA ASN A 653 41.91 21.11 -0.27
C ASN A 653 40.69 20.54 0.48
N ALA A 654 40.91 19.90 1.63
CA ALA A 654 39.85 19.28 2.43
C ALA A 654 38.89 20.34 3.02
N MET A 655 37.59 20.14 2.83
CA MET A 655 36.54 20.90 3.49
C MET A 655 36.28 20.38 4.90
N SER A 656 35.74 21.21 5.79
CA SER A 656 35.34 20.76 7.13
C SER A 656 34.21 19.73 7.05
N LEU A 657 34.30 18.65 7.84
CA LEU A 657 33.20 17.70 8.01
C LEU A 657 32.08 18.36 8.85
N SER A 658 31.12 18.96 8.16
CA SER A 658 30.07 19.83 8.74
C SER A 658 28.87 19.98 7.81
N ASP A 659 27.74 20.46 8.35
CA ASP A 659 26.51 20.69 7.58
C ASP A 659 26.63 21.83 6.56
N SER A 660 27.55 22.78 6.75
CA SER A 660 27.86 23.78 5.73
C SER A 660 28.52 23.18 4.49
N THR A 661 29.16 22.01 4.61
CA THR A 661 29.73 21.24 3.50
C THR A 661 28.72 20.25 2.92
N LEU A 662 27.99 19.50 3.77
CA LEU A 662 27.04 18.48 3.31
C LEU A 662 25.70 19.06 2.82
N ASN A 663 25.33 20.25 3.28
CA ASN A 663 24.11 20.99 2.94
C ASN A 663 22.83 20.13 3.13
N PRO A 664 22.60 19.58 4.33
CA PRO A 664 21.56 18.56 4.55
C PRO A 664 20.14 19.10 4.31
N THR A 665 19.31 18.25 3.71
CA THR A 665 17.90 18.51 3.38
C THR A 665 17.02 17.35 3.85
N LYS A 666 15.75 17.61 4.14
CA LYS A 666 14.78 16.61 4.66
C LYS A 666 15.31 15.82 5.87
N LEU A 667 16.00 16.53 6.78
CA LEU A 667 16.52 16.00 8.04
C LEU A 667 15.37 15.63 8.99
N LEU A 668 15.34 14.39 9.47
CA LEU A 668 14.48 14.00 10.59
C LEU A 668 15.17 14.39 11.90
N SER A 669 14.57 15.29 12.68
CA SER A 669 15.18 15.84 13.91
C SER A 669 15.53 14.78 14.96
N ALA A 670 14.68 13.77 15.12
CA ALA A 670 14.90 12.63 16.01
C ALA A 670 16.00 11.65 15.54
N LEU A 671 16.48 11.81 14.29
CA LEU A 671 17.61 11.09 13.70
C LEU A 671 18.65 12.06 13.15
N SER A 672 18.89 13.11 13.93
CA SER A 672 19.96 14.08 13.72
C SER A 672 21.32 13.50 14.09
N HIS A 673 22.34 13.96 13.39
CA HIS A 673 23.73 13.56 13.57
C HIS A 673 24.49 14.51 14.50
N THR A 674 25.49 13.96 15.19
CA THR A 674 26.51 14.76 15.90
C THR A 674 27.87 14.56 15.25
N PHE A 675 28.59 15.66 15.03
CA PHE A 675 29.99 15.63 14.62
C PHE A 675 30.85 15.55 15.87
N MET A 676 31.61 14.47 16.03
CA MET A 676 32.42 14.21 17.23
C MET A 676 33.67 13.39 16.91
N LYS A 677 34.35 12.90 17.95
CA LYS A 677 35.46 11.96 17.81
C LYS A 677 34.92 10.52 17.84
N ALA A 678 35.33 9.74 16.85
CA ALA A 678 35.21 8.28 16.88
C ALA A 678 36.22 7.69 17.90
N PRO A 679 36.12 6.39 18.26
CA PRO A 679 36.95 5.78 19.30
C PRO A 679 38.48 5.85 19.05
N ASP A 680 38.91 6.02 17.81
CA ASP A 680 40.32 6.20 17.40
C ASP A 680 40.81 7.67 17.41
N GLY A 681 39.96 8.62 17.81
CA GLY A 681 40.25 10.05 17.78
C GLY A 681 40.07 10.72 16.41
N LYS A 682 39.58 10.00 15.39
CA LYS A 682 39.23 10.60 14.08
C LYS A 682 37.94 11.40 14.18
N THR A 683 37.85 12.52 13.47
CA THR A 683 36.61 13.33 13.42
C THR A 683 35.60 12.65 12.50
N ALA A 684 34.38 12.43 12.99
CA ALA A 684 33.35 11.67 12.31
C ALA A 684 31.94 12.16 12.66
N MET A 685 30.99 11.88 11.76
CA MET A 685 29.55 11.94 12.01
C MET A 685 29.10 10.65 12.71
N ARG A 686 28.50 10.75 13.89
CA ARG A 686 27.99 9.58 14.64
C ARG A 686 26.53 9.29 14.28
N ALA A 687 26.23 8.02 14.03
CA ALA A 687 24.90 7.42 14.01
C ALA A 687 24.74 6.54 15.27
N ILE A 688 23.58 6.63 15.93
CA ILE A 688 23.26 5.85 17.13
C ILE A 688 22.10 4.92 16.81
N TYR A 689 22.23 3.61 17.02
CA TYR A 689 21.15 2.64 16.89
C TYR A 689 20.79 2.15 18.30
N PRO A 690 19.71 2.67 18.93
CA PRO A 690 19.23 2.14 20.20
C PRO A 690 18.82 0.67 20.10
N GLU A 691 18.90 -0.04 21.21
CA GLU A 691 18.32 -1.37 21.35
C GLU A 691 16.84 -1.37 20.94
N GLY A 692 16.42 -2.33 20.12
CA GLY A 692 15.05 -2.36 19.59
C GLY A 692 14.76 -1.37 18.45
N SER A 693 15.76 -0.70 17.88
CA SER A 693 15.59 0.12 16.66
C SER A 693 15.85 -0.71 15.39
N TRP A 694 14.96 -0.63 14.38
CA TRP A 694 15.20 -1.25 13.06
C TRP A 694 14.89 -0.32 11.88
N THR A 695 13.76 0.40 11.87
CA THR A 695 13.50 1.45 10.86
C THR A 695 13.54 2.86 11.45
N TYR A 696 13.73 3.85 10.58
CA TYR A 696 13.66 5.27 10.96
C TYR A 696 12.24 5.75 11.32
N ASN A 697 11.20 4.93 11.07
CA ASN A 697 9.81 5.19 11.42
C ASN A 697 9.32 4.36 12.62
N HIS A 698 10.17 3.51 13.21
CA HIS A 698 9.84 2.72 14.39
C HIS A 698 10.40 3.37 15.67
N SER A 699 9.78 3.14 16.83
CA SER A 699 10.24 3.65 18.13
C SER A 699 10.80 2.51 19.00
N PRO A 700 12.06 2.59 19.49
CA PRO A 700 12.98 3.70 19.34
C PRO A 700 13.54 3.83 17.91
N GLN A 701 13.70 5.08 17.46
CA GLN A 701 14.30 5.40 16.17
C GLN A 701 15.82 5.23 16.28
N GLY A 702 16.46 4.68 15.24
CA GLY A 702 17.91 4.48 15.23
C GLY A 702 18.56 4.76 13.87
N GLY A 703 19.80 5.25 13.93
CA GLY A 703 20.64 5.59 12.80
C GLY A 703 20.63 7.10 12.49
N LEU A 704 20.49 7.46 11.22
CA LEU A 704 20.43 8.84 10.72
C LEU A 704 19.46 8.95 9.55
N SER A 705 18.86 10.12 9.32
CA SER A 705 18.06 10.35 8.11
C SER A 705 18.06 11.79 7.59
N PHE A 706 18.78 12.02 6.50
CA PHE A 706 18.70 13.21 5.64
C PHE A 706 19.14 12.91 4.20
N TYR A 707 19.07 13.90 3.31
CA TYR A 707 19.61 13.88 1.96
C TYR A 707 20.62 15.02 1.78
N ALA A 708 21.78 14.75 1.18
CA ALA A 708 22.89 15.70 1.06
C ALA A 708 23.32 15.85 -0.41
N PRO A 709 23.03 16.99 -1.08
CA PRO A 709 23.58 17.29 -2.40
C PRO A 709 25.08 17.63 -2.34
N GLY A 710 25.62 17.95 -1.16
CA GLY A 710 26.98 18.44 -0.98
C GLY A 710 27.10 19.97 -1.14
N PRO A 711 28.33 20.49 -1.24
CA PRO A 711 28.60 21.92 -1.28
C PRO A 711 28.21 22.51 -2.64
N ARG A 712 27.65 23.72 -2.63
CA ARG A 712 27.13 24.43 -3.82
C ARG A 712 28.13 24.65 -4.96
N GLN A 713 29.41 24.39 -4.71
CA GLN A 713 30.51 24.46 -5.68
C GLN A 713 30.54 23.27 -6.65
N LEU A 714 29.92 22.12 -6.28
CA LEU A 714 29.79 20.95 -7.14
C LEU A 714 28.31 20.71 -7.51
N ASP A 715 27.89 21.22 -8.66
CA ASP A 715 26.57 20.90 -9.21
C ASP A 715 26.54 19.46 -9.77
N VAL A 716 26.21 18.52 -8.89
CA VAL A 716 26.04 17.09 -9.21
C VAL A 716 24.99 16.83 -10.29
N THR A 717 24.08 17.78 -10.57
CA THR A 717 23.10 17.59 -11.65
C THR A 717 23.76 17.64 -13.03
N THR A 718 24.91 18.30 -13.17
CA THR A 718 25.71 18.28 -14.41
C THR A 718 26.42 16.95 -14.68
N ALA A 719 26.42 16.03 -13.71
CA ALA A 719 27.09 14.74 -13.82
C ALA A 719 26.30 13.73 -14.67
N LYS A 720 27.03 13.04 -15.55
CA LYS A 720 26.63 11.77 -16.18
C LYS A 720 27.26 10.59 -15.48
N GLU A 721 28.48 10.76 -14.97
CA GLU A 721 29.10 9.84 -14.04
C GLU A 721 29.49 10.59 -12.77
N LEU A 722 29.06 10.05 -11.64
CA LEU A 722 29.31 10.57 -10.31
C LEU A 722 29.92 9.47 -9.44
N THR A 723 31.09 9.75 -8.87
CA THR A 723 31.72 8.92 -7.85
C THR A 723 31.48 9.55 -6.48
N PHE A 724 31.07 8.75 -5.49
CA PHE A 724 30.86 9.16 -4.11
C PHE A 724 31.40 8.08 -3.16
N GLY A 725 31.98 8.49 -2.03
CA GLY A 725 32.31 7.53 -0.98
C GLY A 725 32.67 8.18 0.35
N TYR A 726 32.99 7.31 1.31
CA TYR A 726 33.22 7.64 2.72
C TYR A 726 33.95 6.48 3.41
N SER A 727 34.49 6.75 4.59
CA SER A 727 34.93 5.72 5.53
C SER A 727 33.86 5.52 6.60
N VAL A 728 33.55 4.26 6.92
CA VAL A 728 32.65 3.87 8.02
C VAL A 728 33.40 3.02 9.06
N PHE A 729 33.10 3.25 10.34
CA PHE A 729 33.62 2.50 11.48
C PHE A 729 32.41 2.03 12.29
N PHE A 730 32.18 0.73 12.35
CA PHE A 730 31.26 0.14 13.33
C PHE A 730 32.02 0.00 14.65
N GLN A 731 31.38 0.33 15.79
CA GLN A 731 32.05 0.22 17.09
C GLN A 731 32.62 -1.18 17.34
N ASP A 732 33.58 -1.29 18.26
CA ASP A 732 34.05 -2.62 18.67
C ASP A 732 32.89 -3.46 19.23
N GLY A 733 32.87 -4.74 18.87
CA GLY A 733 31.77 -5.66 19.17
C GLY A 733 30.39 -5.24 18.63
N PHE A 734 30.26 -4.43 17.57
CA PHE A 734 28.97 -4.14 16.93
C PHE A 734 28.29 -5.42 16.41
N GLU A 735 26.99 -5.58 16.71
CA GLU A 735 26.19 -6.74 16.32
C GLU A 735 25.30 -6.42 15.11
N PHE A 736 25.70 -6.90 13.94
CA PHE A 736 25.09 -6.58 12.64
C PHE A 736 23.67 -7.13 12.42
N ASN A 737 23.23 -8.12 13.22
CA ASN A 737 21.95 -8.82 13.11
C ASN A 737 21.59 -9.24 11.65
N MET A 738 20.36 -9.01 11.17
CA MET A 738 19.92 -9.35 9.81
C MET A 738 20.47 -8.39 8.75
N GLY A 739 20.88 -7.18 9.14
CA GLY A 739 21.51 -6.20 8.27
C GLY A 739 21.22 -4.75 8.66
N GLY A 740 21.38 -3.85 7.68
CA GLY A 740 21.03 -2.44 7.80
C GLY A 740 21.47 -1.60 6.61
N LYS A 741 20.81 -0.46 6.38
CA LYS A 741 21.07 0.47 5.27
C LYS A 741 22.24 1.40 5.59
N LEU A 742 23.00 1.76 4.56
CA LEU A 742 24.11 2.71 4.62
C LEU A 742 23.98 3.79 3.52
N PRO A 743 24.68 4.93 3.63
CA PRO A 743 24.67 5.97 2.60
C PRO A 743 25.12 5.50 1.20
N GLY A 744 24.62 6.18 0.17
CA GLY A 744 24.97 5.97 -1.24
C GLY A 744 24.23 6.96 -2.15
N LEU A 745 24.39 6.82 -3.46
CA LEU A 745 23.90 7.78 -4.45
C LEU A 745 22.41 7.65 -4.78
N TYR A 746 21.79 8.77 -5.16
CA TYR A 746 20.42 8.83 -5.67
C TYR A 746 20.24 9.87 -6.79
N GLY A 747 19.19 9.71 -7.60
CA GLY A 747 18.89 10.59 -8.72
C GLY A 747 17.45 10.46 -9.23
N GLY A 748 17.07 11.36 -10.15
CA GLY A 748 15.74 11.35 -10.77
C GLY A 748 15.42 12.58 -11.61
N ASN A 749 14.25 12.57 -12.25
CA ASN A 749 13.78 13.57 -13.21
C ASN A 749 13.57 14.96 -12.57
N SER A 750 13.00 15.02 -11.37
CA SER A 750 12.95 16.20 -10.50
C SER A 750 13.75 15.99 -9.19
N ALA A 751 13.67 16.94 -8.25
CA ALA A 751 14.17 16.72 -6.88
C ALA A 751 13.16 15.90 -6.04
N GLU A 752 11.89 16.03 -6.38
CA GLU A 752 10.73 15.40 -5.76
C GLU A 752 10.70 13.90 -6.08
N ASP A 753 10.78 13.55 -7.36
CA ASP A 753 10.84 12.15 -7.83
C ASP A 753 12.02 11.41 -7.22
N SER A 754 13.18 12.08 -7.13
CA SER A 754 14.45 11.43 -6.78
C SER A 754 14.45 10.78 -5.40
N VAL A 755 13.70 11.32 -4.44
CA VAL A 755 13.59 10.73 -3.08
C VAL A 755 12.58 9.58 -3.01
N SER A 756 11.76 9.40 -4.05
CA SER A 756 10.69 8.37 -4.06
C SER A 756 11.23 6.94 -4.29
N CYS A 757 12.42 6.77 -4.88
CA CYS A 757 13.05 5.46 -5.06
C CYS A 757 13.72 4.94 -3.77
N SER A 758 12.93 4.66 -2.73
CA SER A 758 13.42 4.11 -1.47
C SER A 758 12.34 3.39 -0.65
N GLY A 759 12.76 2.54 0.30
CA GLY A 759 11.84 1.93 1.28
C GLY A 759 10.80 0.97 0.68
N GLY A 760 11.15 0.28 -0.41
CA GLY A 760 10.23 -0.56 -1.20
C GLY A 760 9.56 0.17 -2.37
N ARG A 761 9.64 1.50 -2.42
CA ARG A 761 9.09 2.28 -3.53
C ARG A 761 10.09 2.34 -4.70
N ARG A 762 9.59 2.15 -5.92
CA ARG A 762 10.33 2.21 -7.19
C ARG A 762 9.51 3.03 -8.19
N SER A 763 10.18 3.73 -9.11
CA SER A 763 9.56 4.51 -10.19
C SER A 763 10.52 4.57 -11.37
N THR A 764 10.02 4.77 -12.59
CA THR A 764 10.87 5.00 -13.77
C THR A 764 11.55 6.37 -13.72
N ALA A 765 11.01 7.31 -12.95
CA ALA A 765 11.49 8.68 -12.84
C ALA A 765 12.67 8.88 -11.86
N CYS A 766 13.17 7.82 -11.21
CA CYS A 766 14.26 7.91 -10.23
C CYS A 766 15.10 6.64 -10.14
N TYR A 767 16.20 6.73 -9.39
CA TYR A 767 16.89 5.57 -8.83
C TYR A 767 17.52 5.92 -7.48
N SER A 768 17.79 4.90 -6.67
CA SER A 768 18.84 4.97 -5.64
C SER A 768 19.71 3.71 -5.64
N ALA A 769 20.99 3.90 -5.30
CA ALA A 769 21.97 2.83 -5.15
C ALA A 769 22.69 3.06 -3.83
N ARG A 770 22.20 2.42 -2.76
CA ARG A 770 22.81 2.49 -1.42
C ARG A 770 23.67 1.27 -1.15
N LEU A 771 24.35 1.26 -0.01
CA LEU A 771 24.98 0.05 0.51
C LEU A 771 24.13 -0.56 1.63
N MET A 772 24.38 -1.83 1.94
CA MET A 772 23.91 -2.47 3.16
C MET A 772 25.02 -3.29 3.82
N TRP A 773 24.94 -3.41 5.14
CA TRP A 773 25.49 -4.57 5.84
C TRP A 773 24.41 -5.65 6.01
N ARG A 774 24.85 -6.87 6.25
CA ARG A 774 24.06 -8.07 6.58
C ARG A 774 24.72 -8.78 7.75
N THR A 775 24.18 -9.95 8.12
CA THR A 775 24.76 -10.84 9.14
C THR A 775 26.26 -11.08 8.90
N ASP A 776 27.01 -11.21 9.99
CA ASP A 776 28.47 -11.34 10.02
C ASP A 776 29.23 -10.20 9.31
N GLY A 777 28.58 -9.04 9.11
CA GLY A 777 29.17 -7.88 8.46
C GLY A 777 29.23 -7.97 6.94
N MET A 778 28.63 -8.99 6.31
CA MET A 778 28.58 -9.12 4.84
C MET A 778 28.07 -7.83 4.18
N GLY A 779 28.85 -7.29 3.25
CA GLY A 779 28.50 -6.08 2.50
C GLY A 779 27.79 -6.39 1.18
N GLU A 780 26.90 -5.49 0.75
CA GLU A 780 26.25 -5.52 -0.56
C GLU A 780 25.99 -4.10 -1.09
N VAL A 781 25.85 -3.97 -2.42
CA VAL A 781 25.13 -2.83 -3.01
C VAL A 781 23.63 -3.15 -2.95
N TYR A 782 22.80 -2.16 -2.66
CA TYR A 782 21.35 -2.30 -2.61
C TYR A 782 20.67 -1.22 -3.46
N THR A 783 19.97 -1.64 -4.51
CA THR A 783 19.45 -0.72 -5.53
C THR A 783 17.93 -0.69 -5.63
N TYR A 784 17.37 0.51 -5.70
CA TYR A 784 16.03 0.79 -6.19
C TYR A 784 16.17 1.41 -7.59
N LEU A 785 16.29 0.57 -8.61
CA LEU A 785 16.31 0.99 -10.02
C LEU A 785 14.87 1.01 -10.59
N PRO A 786 14.62 1.74 -11.69
CA PRO A 786 13.43 1.51 -12.53
C PRO A 786 13.20 0.02 -12.79
N ASP A 787 11.95 -0.43 -12.79
CA ASP A 787 11.69 -1.87 -12.71
C ASP A 787 11.95 -2.61 -14.03
N TYR A 788 12.64 -3.75 -13.96
CA TYR A 788 12.96 -4.54 -15.16
C TYR A 788 11.73 -5.24 -15.75
N GLU A 789 10.63 -5.29 -14.99
CA GLU A 789 9.31 -5.79 -15.41
C GLU A 789 8.49 -4.70 -16.13
N VAL A 790 8.90 -3.42 -16.03
CA VAL A 790 8.30 -2.32 -16.78
C VAL A 790 8.95 -2.20 -18.16
N GLY A 791 8.10 -2.07 -19.19
CA GLY A 791 8.53 -1.96 -20.58
C GLY A 791 9.58 -0.86 -20.79
N GLY A 792 10.69 -1.22 -21.45
CA GLY A 792 11.83 -0.33 -21.70
C GLY A 792 12.98 -0.42 -20.68
N PHE A 793 12.81 -1.12 -19.54
CA PHE A 793 13.81 -1.19 -18.47
C PHE A 793 14.39 -2.59 -18.20
N SER A 794 14.02 -3.60 -19.00
CA SER A 794 14.40 -5.01 -18.79
C SER A 794 15.89 -5.29 -18.60
N ALA A 795 16.77 -4.46 -19.17
CA ALA A 795 18.22 -4.52 -18.97
C ALA A 795 18.64 -4.36 -17.49
N ASN A 796 17.82 -3.71 -16.65
CA ASN A 796 18.06 -3.62 -15.20
C ASN A 796 18.05 -4.99 -14.50
N LYS A 797 17.56 -6.07 -15.13
CA LYS A 797 17.69 -7.44 -14.61
C LYS A 797 19.16 -7.89 -14.44
N ALA A 798 20.12 -7.15 -15.01
CA ALA A 798 21.56 -7.37 -14.81
C ALA A 798 22.00 -7.34 -13.33
N VAL A 799 21.36 -6.55 -12.44
CA VAL A 799 21.72 -6.56 -11.01
C VAL A 799 21.36 -7.87 -10.29
N CYS A 800 20.49 -8.70 -10.87
CA CYS A 800 19.98 -9.92 -10.24
C CYS A 800 20.98 -11.10 -10.25
N ASN A 801 22.06 -11.00 -11.02
CA ASN A 801 22.97 -12.13 -11.30
C ASN A 801 24.43 -11.85 -10.90
N VAL A 802 24.68 -10.97 -9.91
CA VAL A 802 26.02 -10.52 -9.54
C VAL A 802 26.58 -11.34 -8.37
N ALA A 803 27.74 -11.95 -8.59
CA ALA A 803 28.42 -12.77 -7.60
C ALA A 803 28.88 -11.96 -6.35
N PRO A 804 29.01 -12.58 -5.16
CA PRO A 804 28.75 -14.00 -4.90
C PRO A 804 27.26 -14.33 -4.63
N PHE A 805 26.42 -13.34 -4.32
CA PHE A 805 24.97 -13.49 -4.21
C PHE A 805 24.26 -12.21 -4.65
N SER A 806 23.25 -12.34 -5.52
CA SER A 806 22.29 -11.30 -5.86
C SER A 806 20.87 -11.82 -5.66
N GLU A 807 19.96 -10.92 -5.32
CA GLU A 807 18.55 -11.21 -5.10
C GLU A 807 17.73 -9.99 -5.53
N CYS A 808 17.00 -10.12 -6.63
CA CYS A 808 16.05 -9.11 -7.07
C CYS A 808 14.69 -9.36 -6.44
N ASN A 809 14.29 -8.50 -5.51
CA ASN A 809 12.93 -8.50 -4.97
C ASN A 809 12.14 -7.34 -5.61
N PRO A 810 11.05 -7.59 -6.36
CA PRO A 810 10.32 -6.51 -7.04
C PRO A 810 9.71 -5.50 -6.06
N THR A 811 9.26 -5.98 -4.88
CA THR A 811 8.67 -5.16 -3.82
C THR A 811 9.70 -4.40 -2.98
N TYR A 812 10.88 -4.96 -2.73
CA TYR A 812 11.85 -4.39 -1.79
C TYR A 812 13.13 -3.85 -2.42
N GLY A 813 13.32 -3.99 -3.74
CA GLY A 813 14.55 -3.63 -4.44
C GLY A 813 15.56 -4.78 -4.51
N ALA A 814 16.68 -4.56 -5.21
CA ALA A 814 17.67 -5.61 -5.44
C ALA A 814 18.84 -5.54 -4.45
N SER A 815 19.19 -6.68 -3.90
CA SER A 815 20.47 -6.98 -3.24
C SER A 815 21.47 -7.43 -4.31
N VAL A 816 22.67 -6.85 -4.28
CA VAL A 816 23.64 -6.96 -5.38
C VAL A 816 25.04 -7.25 -4.85
N GLY A 817 25.56 -8.43 -5.16
CA GLY A 817 26.90 -8.88 -4.73
C GLY A 817 27.06 -8.98 -3.21
N ARG A 818 26.05 -9.50 -2.49
CA ARG A 818 26.08 -9.75 -1.04
C ARG A 818 27.20 -10.70 -0.67
N GLY A 819 28.06 -10.28 0.25
CA GLY A 819 29.26 -11.02 0.66
C GLY A 819 30.50 -10.80 -0.22
N SER A 820 30.42 -9.92 -1.24
CA SER A 820 31.60 -9.52 -2.05
C SER A 820 32.71 -8.83 -1.23
N PHE A 821 32.34 -8.31 -0.06
CA PHE A 821 33.23 -7.82 0.99
C PHE A 821 32.55 -7.97 2.36
N HIS A 822 33.28 -7.71 3.45
CA HIS A 822 32.75 -7.67 4.80
C HIS A 822 33.19 -6.37 5.50
N PHE A 823 32.32 -5.81 6.33
CA PHE A 823 32.64 -4.72 7.25
C PHE A 823 33.25 -5.27 8.54
N ALA A 824 34.37 -4.70 8.98
CA ALA A 824 34.96 -5.02 10.27
C ALA A 824 34.36 -4.16 11.40
N THR A 825 34.28 -4.73 12.60
CA THR A 825 34.04 -4.00 13.85
C THR A 825 35.35 -3.45 14.38
N GLY A 826 35.32 -2.30 15.07
CA GLY A 826 36.51 -1.68 15.66
C GLY A 826 37.55 -1.15 14.65
N ALA A 827 37.24 -1.13 13.36
CA ALA A 827 38.14 -0.70 12.29
C ALA A 827 37.42 0.09 11.18
N TRP A 828 38.14 0.97 10.48
CA TRP A 828 37.61 1.72 9.35
C TRP A 828 37.55 0.86 8.08
N THR A 829 36.40 0.88 7.42
CA THR A 829 36.22 0.40 6.04
C THR A 829 35.95 1.60 5.14
N THR A 830 36.78 1.87 4.14
CA THR A 830 36.50 2.88 3.13
C THR A 830 35.73 2.26 1.97
N VAL A 831 34.61 2.88 1.58
CA VAL A 831 33.76 2.47 0.47
C VAL A 831 33.67 3.62 -0.55
N SER A 832 33.69 3.29 -1.84
CA SER A 832 33.55 4.24 -2.93
C SER A 832 32.70 3.65 -4.04
N GLN A 833 31.68 4.40 -4.47
CA GLN A 833 30.67 3.98 -5.43
C GLN A 833 30.68 4.94 -6.63
N ARG A 834 30.79 4.38 -7.84
CA ARG A 834 30.57 5.07 -9.12
C ARG A 834 29.19 4.70 -9.63
N VAL A 835 28.41 5.69 -10.04
CA VAL A 835 27.15 5.49 -10.78
C VAL A 835 27.23 6.31 -12.06
N ARG A 836 26.94 5.67 -13.19
CA ARG A 836 26.92 6.28 -14.53
C ARG A 836 25.52 6.20 -15.11
N LEU A 837 24.93 7.35 -15.43
CA LEU A 837 23.66 7.46 -16.15
C LEU A 837 23.83 6.97 -17.59
N ASN A 838 22.87 6.17 -18.04
CA ASN A 838 22.77 5.78 -19.44
C ASN A 838 22.48 6.97 -20.36
N ASP A 839 22.80 6.82 -21.65
CA ASP A 839 22.22 7.65 -22.69
C ASP A 839 20.72 7.31 -22.83
N VAL A 840 19.89 8.31 -23.10
CA VAL A 840 18.44 8.11 -23.27
C VAL A 840 18.16 7.12 -24.41
N GLY A 841 17.35 6.09 -24.15
CA GLY A 841 17.06 5.02 -25.10
C GLY A 841 18.16 3.97 -25.28
N LYS A 842 19.21 3.96 -24.44
CA LYS A 842 20.26 2.93 -24.46
C LYS A 842 20.45 2.26 -23.10
N ALA A 843 20.83 0.99 -23.14
CA ALA A 843 21.26 0.19 -22.00
C ALA A 843 22.79 0.32 -21.82
N ASN A 844 23.26 1.46 -21.29
CA ASN A 844 24.70 1.72 -21.05
C ASN A 844 25.00 2.52 -19.78
N GLY A 845 24.12 2.43 -18.78
CA GLY A 845 24.39 2.88 -17.41
C GLY A 845 25.19 1.84 -16.63
N GLU A 846 25.88 2.29 -15.58
CA GLU A 846 26.82 1.45 -14.82
C GLU A 846 26.75 1.75 -13.31
N ILE A 847 26.99 0.74 -12.49
CA ILE A 847 27.14 0.85 -11.03
C ILE A 847 28.36 0.02 -10.61
N GLN A 848 29.32 0.65 -9.95
CA GLN A 848 30.54 -0.01 -9.49
C GLN A 848 30.88 0.38 -8.04
N LEU A 849 31.36 -0.59 -7.26
CA LEU A 849 31.79 -0.42 -5.87
C LEU A 849 33.25 -0.84 -5.72
N TRP A 850 34.01 -0.01 -5.02
CA TRP A 850 35.30 -0.32 -4.44
C TRP A 850 35.22 -0.30 -2.92
N VAL A 851 35.94 -1.22 -2.28
CA VAL A 851 36.10 -1.29 -0.83
C VAL A 851 37.59 -1.41 -0.53
N ASN A 852 38.11 -0.49 0.31
CA ASN A 852 39.53 -0.34 0.61
C ASN A 852 40.42 -0.30 -0.67
N GLY A 853 39.92 0.35 -1.72
CA GLY A 853 40.58 0.49 -3.03
C GLY A 853 40.42 -0.68 -4.01
N LYS A 854 39.91 -1.84 -3.57
CA LYS A 854 39.65 -3.00 -4.44
C LYS A 854 38.23 -2.94 -5.00
N SER A 855 38.04 -3.09 -6.32
CA SER A 855 36.69 -3.23 -6.90
C SER A 855 36.08 -4.59 -6.50
N VAL A 856 34.83 -4.58 -6.03
CA VAL A 856 34.13 -5.76 -5.48
C VAL A 856 32.76 -6.02 -6.09
N VAL A 857 32.09 -4.99 -6.63
CA VAL A 857 30.85 -5.11 -7.41
C VAL A 857 31.02 -4.24 -8.66
N ASN A 858 30.63 -4.76 -9.83
CA ASN A 858 30.56 -3.99 -11.07
C ASN A 858 29.38 -4.49 -11.92
N VAL A 859 28.50 -3.58 -12.34
CA VAL A 859 27.30 -3.90 -13.12
C VAL A 859 27.17 -2.89 -14.25
N ASN A 860 27.11 -3.38 -15.48
CA ASN A 860 27.05 -2.58 -16.70
C ASN A 860 25.75 -2.85 -17.47
N GLY A 861 25.42 -1.98 -18.42
CA GLY A 861 24.26 -2.18 -19.31
C GLY A 861 22.92 -1.79 -18.69
N LEU A 862 22.92 -0.95 -17.64
CA LEU A 862 21.71 -0.54 -16.93
C LEU A 862 20.97 0.59 -17.64
N ILE A 863 19.70 0.78 -17.27
CA ILE A 863 18.84 1.91 -17.67
C ILE A 863 18.36 2.60 -16.38
N LEU A 864 19.08 3.63 -15.98
CA LEU A 864 18.83 4.44 -14.78
C LEU A 864 17.88 5.62 -15.04
N ARG A 865 17.60 5.92 -16.31
CA ARG A 865 16.64 6.94 -16.77
C ARG A 865 16.09 6.62 -18.17
N ASP A 866 14.82 6.90 -18.37
CA ASP A 866 14.13 6.99 -19.67
C ASP A 866 14.21 8.39 -20.29
N SER A 867 14.34 9.42 -19.47
CA SER A 867 14.18 10.82 -19.85
C SER A 867 15.47 11.63 -19.80
N SER A 868 15.59 12.61 -20.70
CA SER A 868 16.66 13.62 -20.65
C SER A 868 16.57 14.54 -19.43
N ALA A 869 15.50 14.46 -18.64
CA ALA A 869 15.36 15.10 -17.33
C ALA A 869 16.13 14.38 -16.19
N GLY A 870 16.52 13.11 -16.36
CA GLY A 870 17.16 12.33 -15.29
C GLY A 870 18.56 12.86 -14.93
N ARG A 871 18.77 13.18 -13.64
CA ARG A 871 20.01 13.77 -13.07
C ARG A 871 20.41 13.04 -11.78
N HIS A 872 21.69 13.05 -11.41
CA HIS A 872 22.07 12.80 -10.01
C HIS A 872 21.55 13.92 -9.11
N ARG A 873 21.28 13.62 -7.84
CA ARG A 873 20.82 14.61 -6.85
C ARG A 873 21.66 14.65 -5.57
N GLY A 874 22.50 13.63 -5.32
CA GLY A 874 23.48 13.63 -4.25
C GLY A 874 23.52 12.30 -3.48
N ILE A 875 23.68 12.41 -2.16
CA ILE A 875 23.77 11.30 -1.21
C ILE A 875 22.44 11.12 -0.47
N GLN A 876 21.94 9.89 -0.41
CA GLN A 876 20.87 9.49 0.51
C GLN A 876 21.50 9.08 1.85
N MET A 877 21.66 10.04 2.76
CA MET A 877 22.23 9.87 4.09
C MET A 877 21.21 9.28 5.07
N GLN A 878 20.75 8.06 4.76
CA GLN A 878 19.79 7.31 5.57
C GLN A 878 20.35 5.94 5.95
N THR A 879 20.62 5.75 7.25
CA THR A 879 21.10 4.49 7.83
C THR A 879 20.22 4.06 8.99
N PHE A 880 19.95 2.76 9.09
CA PHE A 880 19.07 2.10 10.06
C PHE A 880 19.20 0.57 9.90
N PHE A 881 18.82 -0.22 10.92
CA PHE A 881 18.97 -1.68 10.97
C PHE A 881 18.07 -2.50 10.00
N GLY A 882 17.21 -1.82 9.23
CA GLY A 882 16.52 -2.40 8.08
C GLY A 882 15.20 -3.10 8.39
N GLY A 883 14.73 -3.91 7.43
CA GLY A 883 13.52 -4.72 7.55
C GLY A 883 12.20 -3.98 7.73
N SER A 884 11.19 -4.75 8.11
CA SER A 884 9.83 -4.32 8.46
C SER A 884 9.34 -4.92 9.79
N THR A 885 10.03 -5.93 10.34
CA THR A 885 9.69 -6.65 11.57
C THR A 885 10.77 -6.46 12.64
N SER A 886 10.40 -6.73 13.90
CA SER A 886 11.29 -6.64 15.08
C SER A 886 12.54 -7.52 15.01
N ASP A 887 12.54 -8.55 14.17
CA ASP A 887 13.65 -9.50 14.01
C ASP A 887 14.92 -8.82 13.47
N TRP A 888 14.76 -7.65 12.82
CA TRP A 888 15.84 -6.82 12.33
C TRP A 888 16.42 -5.85 13.38
N ALA A 889 15.85 -5.78 14.60
CA ALA A 889 16.27 -4.85 15.64
C ALA A 889 17.78 -4.84 15.89
N SER A 890 18.34 -3.65 16.14
CA SER A 890 19.64 -3.52 16.79
C SER A 890 19.60 -4.28 18.13
N PRO A 891 20.40 -5.36 18.32
CA PRO A 891 20.27 -6.23 19.51
C PRO A 891 20.64 -5.56 20.83
N LYS A 892 21.30 -4.40 20.75
CA LYS A 892 21.74 -3.53 21.85
C LYS A 892 21.85 -2.10 21.35
N THR A 893 22.09 -1.15 22.24
CA THR A 893 22.45 0.22 21.85
C THR A 893 23.90 0.27 21.37
N GLN A 894 24.12 0.74 20.13
CA GLN A 894 25.43 0.71 19.48
C GLN A 894 25.59 1.80 18.40
N ASP A 895 26.84 2.17 18.11
CA ASP A 895 27.20 3.27 17.21
C ASP A 895 27.86 2.82 15.90
N ALA A 896 27.65 3.62 14.86
CA ALA A 896 28.54 3.68 13.69
C ALA A 896 28.99 5.12 13.42
N TYR A 897 30.22 5.28 12.93
CA TYR A 897 30.86 6.57 12.68
C TYR A 897 31.24 6.70 11.20
N PHE A 898 30.96 7.86 10.60
CA PHE A 898 31.17 8.13 9.18
C PHE A 898 32.12 9.33 8.97
N SER A 899 33.11 9.18 8.10
CA SER A 899 34.17 10.19 7.86
C SER A 899 34.65 10.13 6.39
N ASP A 900 35.63 10.98 6.02
CA ASP A 900 36.22 11.04 4.67
C ASP A 900 35.24 11.22 3.50
N PHE A 901 34.03 11.76 3.72
CA PHE A 901 33.03 11.97 2.68
C PHE A 901 33.64 12.74 1.50
N SER A 902 33.56 12.14 0.31
CA SER A 902 34.20 12.64 -0.91
C SER A 902 33.33 12.36 -2.13
N MET A 903 33.35 13.26 -3.11
CA MET A 903 32.56 13.13 -4.33
C MET A 903 33.24 13.80 -5.52
N ALA A 904 33.12 13.19 -6.71
CA ALA A 904 33.71 13.68 -7.95
C ALA A 904 32.80 13.44 -9.17
N ILE A 905 32.72 14.43 -10.06
CA ILE A 905 32.10 14.31 -11.38
C ILE A 905 33.20 13.87 -12.37
N THR A 906 33.03 12.68 -12.95
CA THR A 906 34.02 12.03 -13.83
C THR A 906 33.61 12.04 -15.30
N GLU A 907 32.30 12.10 -15.61
CA GLU A 907 31.74 12.40 -16.94
C GLU A 907 30.59 13.41 -16.77
N THR A 908 30.46 14.39 -17.65
CA THR A 908 29.32 15.35 -17.68
C THR A 908 28.23 14.90 -18.66
N LEU A 909 27.01 15.40 -18.47
CA LEU A 909 25.83 15.09 -19.29
C LEU A 909 25.83 15.69 -20.70
#